data_AF-A0AAV9ZSU4-F1
#
_entry.id   AF-A0AAV9ZSU4-F1
#
_cell.length_a   1.000
_cell.length_b   1.000
_cell.length_c   1.000
_cell.angle_alpha   90.00
_cell.angle_beta   90.00
_cell.angle_gamma   90.00
#
_symmetry.space_group_name_H-M   'P 1'
#
loop_
_entity.id
_entity.type
_entity.pdbx_description
1 polymer ?
#
loop_
_entity_poly.entity_id
_entity_poly.type
_entity_poly.pdbx_seq_one_letter_code
_entity_poly.pdbx_strand_id
1 'polypeptide(L)'
;MASQDTTRDLLKIPESLVKQLFPSQNASVQELLAHKIPYERTSAHTTEPSQYLFEKPPSCPDIDPTTLSAPPPAVVHSLLEVIRKAPSTIPYASVHCAHIPGHRKSYPIWIVGYWAELGVLRASRKHWEGVVSVLEERSKRETSDSLVLPLLDRLLALPWYSGLRGFQECDVEGLANFCRPTSWFKTAEINQMLELLEDDEERVRRKIRVVPSDYTRNIVRACNDDGLDYNAAPRYRKLRELGEDSANGRVNELATVANVDGDHWIALIVNFELPVVHYYDSLERPINAELQEAYSWWIHQHHGTGYSWSSLPSLHQRDGHNCGLYAANRVAYYIDPNRYPLLDPMGCPEERLLMLGRILDRHESEEFQHVTKGFRFTFRYDLSDDIEIVCGDDSPKPPETPPRTPPMSPTLSSFPSPMKGKVKRAIGDRAVGSPPTSPAKKRPAKEKVVAASARGLKEMEAIPQKKRAGLFKFLTRETEDQKREREVRVRAEAEERAERREQEALEKARMKIIAADEKREDAKNRKRKERERKYEGEVKSGLRNEDFSLKVEHKKRRIVMADLREIPSSDDIAELSRPARQIETRYKGNHRTHNSGRKRVREDRKRVYTNWKTPFLFRQILAAGRHTRDAGGLSSTAIVKHLKARDRETFGDLSATTVQNWFARDEVGVKIWNPSVLEAAKVNGNIPGHDKGGRKGALVSLYPN
;
A
#
# COMPACT_ATOMS: atom_id res chain seq x y z
N MET A 1 -5.27 -36.41 -14.25
CA MET A 1 -5.90 -35.14 -13.82
C MET A 1 -7.21 -35.33 -13.05
N ALA A 2 -7.98 -36.41 -13.25
CA ALA A 2 -9.28 -36.67 -12.58
C ALA A 2 -9.27 -36.86 -11.03
N SER A 3 -8.20 -36.49 -10.33
CA SER A 3 -8.00 -36.74 -8.89
C SER A 3 -7.99 -35.46 -8.03
N GLN A 4 -8.21 -34.28 -8.62
CA GLN A 4 -8.22 -33.00 -7.91
C GLN A 4 -9.63 -32.45 -7.61
N ASP A 5 -10.68 -32.91 -8.31
CA ASP A 5 -12.04 -32.42 -8.09
C ASP A 5 -12.69 -32.98 -6.81
N THR A 6 -12.42 -34.23 -6.44
CA THR A 6 -13.02 -34.86 -5.24
C THR A 6 -12.78 -34.07 -3.95
N THR A 7 -11.64 -33.38 -3.85
CA THR A 7 -11.30 -32.52 -2.70
C THR A 7 -12.11 -31.22 -2.68
N ARG A 8 -12.53 -30.71 -3.84
CA ARG A 8 -13.40 -29.53 -3.95
C ARG A 8 -14.83 -29.87 -3.51
N ASP A 9 -15.31 -31.04 -3.90
CA ASP A 9 -16.66 -31.51 -3.54
C ASP A 9 -16.85 -31.66 -2.02
N LEU A 10 -15.85 -32.15 -1.28
CA LEU A 10 -15.92 -32.24 0.20
C LEU A 10 -16.04 -30.88 0.90
N LEU A 11 -15.56 -29.80 0.27
CA LEU A 11 -15.65 -28.43 0.79
C LEU A 11 -16.92 -27.71 0.31
N LYS A 12 -17.67 -28.28 -0.65
CA LYS A 12 -18.88 -27.67 -1.21
C LYS A 12 -20.00 -27.68 -0.16
N ILE A 13 -20.48 -26.49 0.18
CA ILE A 13 -21.63 -26.31 1.08
C ILE A 13 -22.89 -26.87 0.39
N PRO A 14 -23.75 -27.66 1.06
CA PRO A 14 -24.98 -28.16 0.48
C PRO A 14 -25.85 -27.02 -0.08
N GLU A 15 -26.29 -27.14 -1.33
CA GLU A 15 -26.97 -26.06 -2.07
C GLU A 15 -28.29 -25.61 -1.40
N SER A 16 -28.96 -26.52 -0.70
CA SER A 16 -30.13 -26.24 0.14
C SER A 16 -29.83 -25.30 1.31
N LEU A 17 -28.61 -25.34 1.85
CA LEU A 17 -28.15 -24.48 2.95
C LEU A 17 -27.58 -23.15 2.45
N VAL A 18 -26.95 -23.10 1.26
CA VAL A 18 -26.35 -21.87 0.73
C VAL A 18 -27.34 -20.70 0.73
N LYS A 19 -28.58 -20.93 0.26
CA LYS A 19 -29.66 -19.92 0.23
C LYS A 19 -30.18 -19.49 1.60
N GLN A 20 -29.91 -20.26 2.66
CA GLN A 20 -30.34 -19.96 4.03
C GLN A 20 -29.25 -19.23 4.83
N LEU A 21 -27.98 -19.51 4.51
CA LEU A 21 -26.82 -19.08 5.30
C LEU A 21 -26.20 -17.76 4.81
N PHE A 22 -26.27 -17.51 3.51
CA PHE A 22 -25.66 -16.35 2.85
C PHE A 22 -26.75 -15.47 2.23
N PRO A 23 -26.57 -14.14 2.17
CA PRO A 23 -27.42 -13.31 1.34
C PRO A 23 -27.23 -13.73 -0.13
N SER A 24 -28.25 -13.49 -0.96
CA SER A 24 -28.11 -13.66 -2.41
C SER A 24 -26.90 -12.87 -2.93
N GLN A 25 -26.21 -13.36 -3.95
CA GLN A 25 -25.18 -12.57 -4.63
C GLN A 25 -25.77 -11.29 -5.27
N ASN A 26 -27.05 -11.37 -5.66
CA ASN A 26 -27.85 -10.25 -6.15
C ASN A 26 -28.52 -9.44 -5.03
N ALA A 27 -28.30 -9.76 -3.75
CA ALA A 27 -28.81 -8.95 -2.65
C ALA A 27 -28.14 -7.57 -2.65
N SER A 28 -28.82 -6.54 -2.17
CA SER A 28 -28.24 -5.20 -2.14
C SER A 28 -27.13 -5.06 -1.08
N VAL A 29 -26.31 -4.01 -1.18
CA VAL A 29 -25.37 -3.64 -0.12
C VAL A 29 -26.11 -3.39 1.20
N GLN A 30 -27.30 -2.78 1.16
CA GLN A 30 -28.16 -2.61 2.34
C GLN A 30 -28.58 -3.95 2.96
N GLU A 31 -28.97 -4.93 2.13
CA GLU A 31 -29.33 -6.27 2.60
C GLU A 31 -28.14 -7.03 3.19
N LEU A 32 -26.94 -6.90 2.60
CA LEU A 32 -25.69 -7.44 3.16
C LEU A 32 -25.39 -6.86 4.56
N LEU A 33 -25.59 -5.56 4.75
CA LEU A 33 -25.38 -4.88 6.03
C LEU A 33 -26.44 -5.29 7.07
N ALA A 34 -27.67 -5.58 6.64
CA ALA A 34 -28.74 -6.11 7.49
C ALA A 34 -28.58 -7.60 7.81
N HIS A 35 -27.90 -8.39 6.96
CA HIS A 35 -27.78 -9.85 7.09
C HIS A 35 -27.10 -10.26 8.41
N LYS A 36 -27.70 -11.22 9.11
CA LYS A 36 -27.21 -11.69 10.41
C LYS A 36 -26.05 -12.67 10.23
N ILE A 37 -24.83 -12.19 10.42
CA ILE A 37 -23.61 -13.01 10.39
C ILE A 37 -23.31 -13.56 11.79
N PRO A 38 -23.13 -14.90 11.97
CA PRO A 38 -22.69 -15.49 13.23
C PRO A 38 -21.36 -14.92 13.75
N TYR A 39 -21.20 -14.92 15.07
CA TYR A 39 -20.05 -14.32 15.76
C TYR A 39 -18.71 -15.02 15.44
N GLU A 40 -17.67 -14.24 15.14
CA GLU A 40 -16.30 -14.72 14.96
C GLU A 40 -15.53 -14.75 16.28
N ARG A 41 -14.91 -15.88 16.62
CA ARG A 41 -13.99 -15.92 17.76
C ARG A 41 -12.67 -15.25 17.39
N THR A 42 -12.37 -14.16 18.09
CA THR A 42 -11.11 -13.39 17.95
C THR A 42 -9.87 -14.15 18.40
N SER A 43 -10.03 -15.25 19.13
CA SER A 43 -8.95 -16.13 19.57
C SER A 43 -9.41 -17.59 19.59
N ALA A 44 -8.48 -18.50 19.28
CA ALA A 44 -8.67 -19.94 19.41
C ALA A 44 -7.66 -20.50 20.42
N HIS A 45 -8.04 -21.57 21.12
CA HIS A 45 -7.14 -22.28 22.04
C HIS A 45 -6.00 -22.99 21.33
N THR A 46 -6.17 -23.27 20.03
CA THR A 46 -5.20 -23.92 19.16
C THR A 46 -5.29 -23.33 17.76
N THR A 47 -4.16 -23.29 17.05
CA THR A 47 -4.08 -22.95 15.62
C THR A 47 -3.66 -24.15 14.78
N GLU A 48 -3.55 -25.34 15.38
CA GLU A 48 -2.99 -26.54 14.75
C GLU A 48 -4.08 -27.33 14.01
N PRO A 49 -4.02 -27.47 12.66
CA PRO A 49 -5.08 -28.13 11.88
C PRO A 49 -5.39 -29.58 12.29
N SER A 50 -4.39 -30.31 12.79
CA SER A 50 -4.52 -31.68 13.30
C SER A 50 -5.53 -31.82 14.45
N GLN A 51 -5.77 -30.74 15.21
CA GLN A 51 -6.70 -30.74 16.34
C GLN A 51 -8.15 -30.45 15.89
N TYR A 52 -8.35 -30.07 14.63
CA TYR A 52 -9.65 -29.84 14.02
C TYR A 52 -10.06 -31.00 13.11
N LEU A 53 -9.15 -31.65 12.39
CA LEU A 53 -9.49 -32.64 11.35
C LEU A 53 -9.45 -34.08 11.90
N PHE A 54 -10.51 -34.86 11.65
CA PHE A 54 -10.68 -36.21 12.19
C PHE A 54 -11.08 -37.23 11.12
N GLU A 55 -10.57 -38.45 11.23
CA GLU A 55 -10.81 -39.55 10.29
C GLU A 55 -12.19 -40.23 10.48
N LYS A 56 -12.83 -40.01 11.63
CA LYS A 56 -14.13 -40.59 11.94
C LYS A 56 -15.26 -39.82 11.25
N PRO A 57 -16.37 -40.47 10.86
CA PRO A 57 -17.57 -39.79 10.37
C PRO A 57 -18.10 -38.72 11.33
N PRO A 58 -18.87 -37.73 10.83
CA PRO A 58 -19.43 -36.66 11.66
C PRO A 58 -20.45 -37.20 12.67
N SER A 59 -20.25 -36.86 13.95
CA SER A 59 -21.16 -37.20 15.05
C SER A 59 -22.49 -36.43 15.02
N CYS A 60 -22.54 -35.36 14.23
CA CYS A 60 -23.67 -34.46 14.09
C CYS A 60 -23.75 -34.05 12.60
N PRO A 61 -24.25 -34.93 11.71
CA PRO A 61 -24.38 -34.63 10.29
C PRO A 61 -25.39 -33.50 10.05
N ASP A 62 -26.51 -33.53 10.77
CA ASP A 62 -27.58 -32.54 10.72
C ASP A 62 -27.28 -31.38 11.68
N ILE A 63 -26.48 -30.43 11.22
CA ILE A 63 -26.19 -29.21 11.97
C ILE A 63 -26.80 -27.98 11.30
N ASP A 64 -27.44 -27.13 12.11
CA ASP A 64 -27.59 -25.70 11.82
C ASP A 64 -26.24 -25.00 12.05
N PRO A 65 -25.51 -24.61 10.98
CA PRO A 65 -24.19 -24.02 11.12
C PRO A 65 -24.23 -22.55 11.56
N THR A 66 -25.40 -21.90 11.60
CA THR A 66 -25.53 -20.54 12.17
C THR A 66 -25.25 -20.52 13.67
N THR A 67 -25.44 -21.65 14.35
CA THR A 67 -25.09 -21.85 15.76
C THR A 67 -23.58 -22.02 16.00
N LEU A 68 -22.79 -22.27 14.95
CA LEU A 68 -21.34 -22.42 15.06
C LEU A 68 -20.62 -21.09 14.91
N SER A 69 -19.92 -20.68 15.97
CA SER A 69 -18.89 -19.65 15.84
C SER A 69 -17.75 -20.15 14.94
N ALA A 70 -17.28 -19.32 14.02
CA ALA A 70 -16.12 -19.64 13.17
C ALA A 70 -14.80 -19.47 13.95
N PRO A 71 -13.76 -20.28 13.65
CA PRO A 71 -12.41 -20.04 14.16
C PRO A 71 -11.76 -18.82 13.46
N PRO A 72 -10.64 -18.30 13.97
CA PRO A 72 -9.93 -17.18 13.36
C PRO A 72 -9.52 -17.47 11.89
N PRO A 73 -9.49 -16.45 11.00
CA PRO A 73 -9.28 -16.67 9.56
C PRO A 73 -7.96 -17.39 9.21
N ALA A 74 -6.90 -17.17 9.98
CA ALA A 74 -5.63 -17.87 9.81
C ALA A 74 -5.75 -19.39 10.03
N VAL A 75 -6.63 -19.82 10.94
CA VAL A 75 -6.93 -21.24 11.19
C VAL A 75 -7.75 -21.80 10.03
N VAL A 76 -8.80 -21.09 9.59
CA VAL A 76 -9.59 -21.50 8.41
C VAL A 76 -8.70 -21.68 7.18
N HIS A 77 -7.79 -20.74 6.92
CA HIS A 77 -6.83 -20.83 5.82
C HIS A 77 -5.90 -22.04 5.96
N SER A 78 -5.38 -22.30 7.17
CA SER A 78 -4.54 -23.47 7.44
C SER A 78 -5.29 -24.80 7.25
N LEU A 79 -6.58 -24.86 7.60
CA LEU A 79 -7.44 -26.03 7.36
C LEU A 79 -7.67 -26.24 5.86
N LEU A 80 -8.00 -25.18 5.12
CA LEU A 80 -8.16 -25.24 3.67
C LEU A 80 -6.88 -25.71 2.98
N GLU A 81 -5.70 -25.23 3.40
CA GLU A 81 -4.42 -25.71 2.88
C GLU A 81 -4.22 -27.20 3.12
N VAL A 82 -4.43 -27.68 4.35
CA VAL A 82 -4.24 -29.11 4.70
C VAL A 82 -5.21 -30.01 3.93
N ILE A 83 -6.49 -29.62 3.83
CA ILE A 83 -7.49 -30.38 3.05
C ILE A 83 -7.12 -30.39 1.56
N ARG A 84 -6.73 -29.24 0.98
CA ARG A 84 -6.35 -29.14 -0.45
C ARG A 84 -5.06 -29.87 -0.80
N LYS A 85 -4.13 -30.02 0.17
CA LYS A 85 -2.85 -30.75 0.02
C LYS A 85 -2.97 -32.24 0.36
N ALA A 86 -4.09 -32.70 0.91
CA ALA A 86 -4.31 -34.10 1.22
C ALA A 86 -4.34 -34.97 -0.06
N PRO A 87 -3.86 -36.22 -0.03
CA PRO A 87 -4.04 -37.17 -1.13
C PRO A 87 -5.54 -37.44 -1.35
N SER A 88 -5.90 -37.90 -2.55
CA SER A 88 -7.30 -38.12 -2.94
C SER A 88 -8.03 -39.17 -2.10
N THR A 89 -7.30 -40.11 -1.49
CA THR A 89 -7.76 -40.85 -0.30
C THR A 89 -7.64 -39.94 0.93
N ILE A 90 -8.53 -38.94 1.01
CA ILE A 90 -8.51 -37.95 2.09
C ILE A 90 -8.76 -38.69 3.41
N PRO A 91 -7.82 -38.67 4.38
CA PRO A 91 -7.97 -39.44 5.61
C PRO A 91 -9.05 -38.85 6.52
N TYR A 92 -9.39 -37.57 6.34
CA TYR A 92 -10.36 -36.85 7.16
C TYR A 92 -11.80 -37.07 6.64
N ALA A 93 -12.73 -37.34 7.56
CA ALA A 93 -14.16 -37.44 7.29
C ALA A 93 -15.00 -36.41 8.09
N SER A 94 -14.43 -35.76 9.11
CA SER A 94 -15.11 -34.73 9.90
C SER A 94 -14.19 -33.66 10.48
N VAL A 95 -14.79 -32.58 10.98
CA VAL A 95 -14.12 -31.44 11.64
C VAL A 95 -14.68 -31.19 13.05
N HIS A 96 -13.81 -30.95 14.02
CA HIS A 96 -14.15 -30.50 15.39
C HIS A 96 -13.98 -28.98 15.52
N CYS A 97 -14.80 -28.35 16.37
CA CYS A 97 -14.63 -26.94 16.74
C CYS A 97 -13.62 -26.77 17.90
N ALA A 98 -12.34 -27.07 17.68
CA ALA A 98 -11.30 -27.02 18.73
C ALA A 98 -11.05 -25.61 19.32
N HIS A 99 -11.53 -24.56 18.64
CA HIS A 99 -11.58 -23.18 19.15
C HIS A 99 -12.68 -22.94 20.20
N ILE A 100 -13.60 -23.88 20.39
CA ILE A 100 -14.68 -23.82 21.39
C ILE A 100 -14.33 -24.79 22.53
N PRO A 101 -13.97 -24.29 23.72
CA PRO A 101 -13.51 -25.15 24.82
C PRO A 101 -14.63 -26.05 25.32
N GLY A 102 -14.31 -27.32 25.55
CA GLY A 102 -15.27 -28.36 25.95
C GLY A 102 -16.12 -28.94 24.81
N HIS A 103 -16.02 -28.41 23.59
CA HIS A 103 -16.82 -28.87 22.45
C HIS A 103 -16.28 -30.18 21.87
N ARG A 104 -17.06 -31.27 21.98
CA ARG A 104 -16.65 -32.62 21.57
C ARG A 104 -17.35 -33.16 20.32
N LYS A 105 -18.28 -32.42 19.72
CA LYS A 105 -18.98 -32.85 18.50
C LYS A 105 -18.09 -32.65 17.27
N SER A 106 -18.09 -33.65 16.39
CA SER A 106 -17.56 -33.58 15.03
C SER A 106 -18.67 -33.34 14.00
N TYR A 107 -18.32 -32.61 12.93
CA TYR A 107 -19.21 -32.11 11.89
C TYR A 107 -18.69 -32.42 10.48
N PRO A 108 -19.53 -32.36 9.43
CA PRO A 108 -19.08 -32.57 8.05
C PRO A 108 -17.97 -31.60 7.62
N ILE A 109 -17.08 -32.04 6.72
CA ILE A 109 -15.93 -31.23 6.25
C ILE A 109 -16.35 -29.94 5.52
N TRP A 110 -17.53 -29.89 4.89
CA TRP A 110 -18.05 -28.69 4.24
C TRP A 110 -18.21 -27.49 5.19
N ILE A 111 -18.24 -27.72 6.50
CA ILE A 111 -18.21 -26.66 7.52
C ILE A 111 -16.95 -25.78 7.42
N VAL A 112 -15.81 -26.33 6.96
CA VAL A 112 -14.60 -25.53 6.69
C VAL A 112 -14.81 -24.61 5.48
N GLY A 113 -15.53 -25.08 4.46
CA GLY A 113 -15.98 -24.24 3.33
C GLY A 113 -16.93 -23.13 3.80
N TYR A 114 -17.92 -23.47 4.64
CA TYR A 114 -18.81 -22.49 5.26
C TYR A 114 -18.06 -21.40 6.04
N TRP A 115 -17.08 -21.76 6.88
CA TRP A 115 -16.28 -20.77 7.60
C TRP A 115 -15.41 -19.89 6.68
N ALA A 116 -15.00 -20.41 5.52
CA ALA A 116 -14.24 -19.64 4.54
C ALA A 116 -15.10 -18.58 3.86
N GLU A 117 -16.27 -18.97 3.33
CA GLU A 117 -17.24 -18.04 2.75
C GLU A 117 -17.74 -17.01 3.77
N LEU A 118 -17.93 -17.42 5.03
CA LEU A 118 -18.30 -16.52 6.11
C LEU A 118 -17.20 -15.48 6.43
N GLY A 119 -15.93 -15.84 6.23
CA GLY A 119 -14.79 -14.92 6.32
C GLY A 119 -14.80 -13.87 5.20
N VAL A 120 -15.12 -14.27 3.96
CA VAL A 120 -15.31 -13.36 2.83
C VAL A 120 -16.47 -12.41 3.10
N LEU A 121 -17.64 -12.95 3.48
CA LEU A 121 -18.84 -12.16 3.78
C LEU A 121 -18.61 -11.11 4.88
N ARG A 122 -17.88 -11.47 5.95
CA ARG A 122 -17.49 -10.52 7.01
C ARG A 122 -16.54 -9.45 6.50
N ALA A 123 -15.60 -9.80 5.62
CA ALA A 123 -14.66 -8.84 5.05
C ALA A 123 -15.40 -7.80 4.20
N SER A 124 -16.25 -8.22 3.26
CA SER A 124 -17.05 -7.32 2.43
C SER A 124 -18.08 -6.52 3.25
N ARG A 125 -18.79 -7.14 4.22
CA ARG A 125 -19.68 -6.39 5.14
C ARG A 125 -18.93 -5.28 5.88
N LYS A 126 -17.79 -5.61 6.50
CA LYS A 126 -16.96 -4.62 7.21
C LYS A 126 -16.39 -3.54 6.26
N HIS A 127 -16.14 -3.91 5.00
CA HIS A 127 -15.75 -2.97 3.96
C HIS A 127 -16.85 -1.92 3.76
N TRP A 128 -18.09 -2.38 3.54
CA TRP A 128 -19.25 -1.53 3.31
C TRP A 128 -19.66 -0.72 4.55
N GLU A 129 -19.63 -1.30 5.76
CA GLU A 129 -19.84 -0.55 7.02
C GLU A 129 -18.88 0.65 7.12
N GLY A 130 -17.61 0.47 6.73
CA GLY A 130 -16.62 1.54 6.68
C GLY A 130 -16.85 2.56 5.56
N VAL A 131 -17.52 2.21 4.46
CA VAL A 131 -17.90 3.16 3.40
C VAL A 131 -19.08 4.00 3.84
N VAL A 132 -20.16 3.35 4.29
CA VAL A 132 -21.38 4.01 4.78
C VAL A 132 -21.05 4.95 5.92
N SER A 133 -20.24 4.52 6.89
CA SER A 133 -19.81 5.39 8.00
C SER A 133 -19.02 6.64 7.55
N VAL A 134 -18.24 6.55 6.47
CA VAL A 134 -17.48 7.70 5.93
C VAL A 134 -18.41 8.66 5.19
N LEU A 135 -19.34 8.15 4.38
CA LEU A 135 -20.32 8.97 3.66
C LEU A 135 -21.31 9.63 4.64
N GLU A 136 -21.81 8.90 5.63
CA GLU A 136 -22.64 9.45 6.71
C GLU A 136 -21.91 10.51 7.55
N GLU A 137 -20.61 10.34 7.85
CA GLU A 137 -19.85 11.36 8.57
C GLU A 137 -19.64 12.61 7.70
N ARG A 138 -19.52 12.43 6.39
CA ARG A 138 -19.36 13.50 5.42
C ARG A 138 -20.65 14.31 5.22
N SER A 139 -21.81 13.65 5.04
CA SER A 139 -23.10 14.34 4.90
C SER A 139 -23.52 15.10 6.17
N LYS A 140 -23.02 14.72 7.35
CA LYS A 140 -23.19 15.47 8.61
C LYS A 140 -22.32 16.75 8.71
N ARG A 141 -21.34 16.93 7.81
CA ARG A 141 -20.40 18.07 7.79
C ARG A 141 -20.68 19.04 6.66
N GLU A 142 -21.22 18.56 5.55
CA GLU A 142 -21.57 19.35 4.37
C GLU A 142 -23.02 19.89 4.49
N THR A 143 -23.37 20.87 3.66
CA THR A 143 -24.73 21.45 3.60
C THR A 143 -25.71 20.52 2.88
N SER A 144 -27.02 20.82 2.94
CA SER A 144 -28.09 19.93 2.42
C SER A 144 -27.92 19.48 0.97
N ASP A 145 -27.25 20.31 0.17
CA ASP A 145 -27.11 20.12 -1.28
C ASP A 145 -25.91 19.21 -1.64
N SER A 146 -25.41 18.42 -0.67
CA SER A 146 -24.29 17.51 -0.87
C SER A 146 -24.68 16.31 -1.77
N LEU A 147 -23.83 16.01 -2.76
CA LEU A 147 -23.93 14.81 -3.60
C LEU A 147 -23.85 13.49 -2.80
N VAL A 148 -23.43 13.56 -1.54
CA VAL A 148 -23.18 12.40 -0.67
C VAL A 148 -24.41 11.53 -0.44
N LEU A 149 -25.59 12.12 -0.19
CA LEU A 149 -26.80 11.35 0.13
C LEU A 149 -27.35 10.59 -1.10
N PRO A 150 -27.56 11.21 -2.27
CA PRO A 150 -27.98 10.48 -3.47
C PRO A 150 -27.02 9.35 -3.87
N LEU A 151 -25.70 9.58 -3.75
CA LEU A 151 -24.70 8.55 -4.04
C LEU A 151 -24.70 7.41 -3.01
N LEU A 152 -24.94 7.71 -1.73
CA LEU A 152 -25.08 6.70 -0.68
C LEU A 152 -26.32 5.81 -0.92
N ASP A 153 -27.46 6.40 -1.26
CA ASP A 153 -28.69 5.65 -1.53
C ASP A 153 -28.54 4.72 -2.75
N ARG A 154 -27.93 5.21 -3.84
CA ARG A 154 -27.60 4.40 -5.03
C ARG A 154 -26.64 3.26 -4.70
N LEU A 155 -25.54 3.54 -3.97
CA LEU A 155 -24.60 2.51 -3.51
C LEU A 155 -25.27 1.43 -2.64
N LEU A 156 -26.18 1.83 -1.75
CA LEU A 156 -26.90 0.91 -0.87
C LEU A 156 -27.86 -0.01 -1.65
N ALA A 157 -28.40 0.46 -2.77
CA ALA A 157 -29.27 -0.31 -3.66
C ALA A 157 -28.51 -1.28 -4.59
N LEU A 158 -27.22 -1.06 -4.87
CA LEU A 158 -26.43 -1.94 -5.75
C LEU A 158 -26.31 -3.37 -5.21
N PRO A 159 -26.23 -4.41 -6.07
CA PRO A 159 -26.00 -5.77 -5.63
C PRO A 159 -24.57 -5.94 -5.10
N TRP A 160 -24.41 -6.40 -3.85
CA TRP A 160 -23.13 -6.39 -3.14
C TRP A 160 -22.05 -7.28 -3.78
N TYR A 161 -22.45 -8.32 -4.52
CA TYR A 161 -21.56 -9.24 -5.23
C TYR A 161 -21.94 -9.32 -6.71
N SER A 162 -21.70 -8.22 -7.43
CA SER A 162 -21.91 -8.15 -8.87
C SER A 162 -20.79 -7.41 -9.59
N GLY A 163 -20.66 -7.69 -10.89
CA GLY A 163 -19.84 -6.91 -11.81
C GLY A 163 -20.58 -5.64 -12.24
N LEU A 164 -19.84 -4.56 -12.47
CA LEU A 164 -20.44 -3.31 -12.93
C LEU A 164 -20.77 -3.38 -14.42
N ARG A 165 -22.08 -3.40 -14.72
CA ARG A 165 -22.60 -3.18 -16.09
C ARG A 165 -21.94 -1.96 -16.73
N GLY A 166 -21.67 -2.06 -18.03
CA GLY A 166 -20.98 -1.02 -18.80
C GLY A 166 -19.45 -1.02 -18.70
N PHE A 167 -18.82 -1.85 -17.85
CA PHE A 167 -17.35 -1.89 -17.68
C PHE A 167 -16.77 -3.29 -17.88
N GLN A 168 -15.52 -3.40 -18.32
CA GLN A 168 -14.93 -4.70 -18.69
C GLN A 168 -14.47 -5.55 -17.48
N GLU A 169 -13.85 -4.92 -16.47
CA GLU A 169 -13.21 -5.64 -15.35
C GLU A 169 -13.36 -4.88 -14.01
N CYS A 170 -14.60 -4.73 -13.51
CA CYS A 170 -14.82 -4.14 -12.18
C CYS A 170 -15.99 -4.76 -11.40
N ASP A 171 -15.82 -4.86 -10.08
CA ASP A 171 -16.83 -5.28 -9.12
C ASP A 171 -17.41 -4.07 -8.36
N VAL A 172 -18.59 -4.26 -7.77
CA VAL A 172 -19.24 -3.23 -6.93
C VAL A 172 -18.39 -2.88 -5.69
N GLU A 173 -17.58 -3.81 -5.15
CA GLU A 173 -16.68 -3.53 -4.01
C GLU A 173 -15.59 -2.50 -4.35
N GLY A 174 -15.13 -2.41 -5.60
CA GLY A 174 -14.20 -1.40 -6.09
C GLY A 174 -14.69 0.04 -5.89
N LEU A 175 -16.01 0.28 -5.99
CA LEU A 175 -16.61 1.62 -5.82
C LEU A 175 -16.31 2.26 -4.47
N ALA A 176 -16.08 1.44 -3.43
CA ALA A 176 -15.68 1.88 -2.11
C ALA A 176 -14.38 2.72 -2.10
N ASN A 177 -13.52 2.55 -3.10
CA ASN A 177 -12.28 3.32 -3.24
C ASN A 177 -12.52 4.75 -3.73
N PHE A 178 -13.65 5.06 -4.35
CA PHE A 178 -14.04 6.45 -4.63
C PHE A 178 -14.57 7.14 -3.36
N CYS A 179 -15.35 6.43 -2.54
CA CYS A 179 -15.96 6.96 -1.33
C CYS A 179 -14.96 7.36 -0.23
N ARG A 180 -13.78 6.74 -0.21
CA ARG A 180 -12.78 6.89 0.86
C ARG A 180 -11.69 7.89 0.45
N PRO A 181 -11.59 9.08 1.09
CA PRO A 181 -10.68 10.13 0.66
C PRO A 181 -9.20 9.72 0.58
N THR A 182 -8.78 8.79 1.44
CA THR A 182 -7.38 8.32 1.55
C THR A 182 -7.10 6.98 0.87
N SER A 183 -8.09 6.38 0.18
CA SER A 183 -7.86 5.11 -0.51
C SER A 183 -7.01 5.31 -1.76
N TRP A 184 -6.29 4.27 -2.14
CA TRP A 184 -5.51 4.20 -3.36
C TRP A 184 -6.33 3.55 -4.46
N PHE A 185 -6.35 4.12 -5.65
CA PHE A 185 -6.95 3.47 -6.82
C PHE A 185 -6.06 2.33 -7.32
N LYS A 186 -6.68 1.19 -7.64
CA LYS A 186 -6.06 0.05 -8.31
C LYS A 186 -6.29 0.20 -9.82
N THR A 187 -5.82 -0.78 -10.57
CA THR A 187 -5.99 -0.82 -12.04
C THR A 187 -7.46 -0.74 -12.49
N ALA A 188 -8.38 -1.38 -11.76
CA ALA A 188 -9.80 -1.37 -12.09
C ALA A 188 -10.39 0.05 -12.03
N GLU A 189 -10.17 0.79 -10.94
CA GLU A 189 -10.71 2.15 -10.79
C GLU A 189 -10.06 3.14 -11.76
N ILE A 190 -8.78 2.96 -12.12
CA ILE A 190 -8.16 3.73 -13.22
C ILE A 190 -8.81 3.42 -14.56
N ASN A 191 -9.03 2.14 -14.87
CA ASN A 191 -9.62 1.73 -16.13
C ASN A 191 -11.07 2.24 -16.26
N GLN A 192 -11.87 2.27 -15.19
CA GLN A 192 -13.19 2.89 -15.20
C GLN A 192 -13.15 4.37 -15.61
N MET A 193 -12.21 5.15 -15.06
CA MET A 193 -12.03 6.56 -15.45
C MET A 193 -11.58 6.73 -16.90
N LEU A 194 -10.81 5.77 -17.43
CA LEU A 194 -10.37 5.76 -18.83
C LEU A 194 -11.45 5.27 -19.79
N GLU A 195 -12.30 4.33 -19.38
CA GLU A 195 -13.45 3.84 -20.15
C GLU A 195 -14.53 4.93 -20.25
N LEU A 196 -14.76 5.73 -19.20
CA LEU A 196 -15.63 6.92 -19.25
C LEU A 196 -15.07 8.03 -20.16
N LEU A 197 -13.74 8.11 -20.31
CA LEU A 197 -13.07 9.00 -21.27
C LEU A 197 -13.10 8.46 -22.70
N GLU A 198 -13.22 7.14 -22.90
CA GLU A 198 -13.28 6.54 -24.22
C GLU A 198 -14.63 6.81 -24.91
N ASP A 199 -15.71 7.02 -24.15
CA ASP A 199 -17.04 7.34 -24.69
C ASP A 199 -17.18 8.79 -25.20
N ASP A 200 -16.20 9.66 -24.94
CA ASP A 200 -16.33 11.09 -25.23
C ASP A 200 -16.25 11.44 -26.74
N GLU A 201 -17.15 12.30 -27.22
CA GLU A 201 -17.28 12.64 -28.65
C GLU A 201 -16.08 13.44 -29.20
N GLU A 202 -15.52 14.38 -28.44
CA GLU A 202 -14.39 15.21 -28.89
C GLU A 202 -13.11 14.38 -29.12
N ARG A 203 -12.99 13.25 -28.39
CA ARG A 203 -11.94 12.24 -28.60
C ARG A 203 -12.02 11.64 -30.01
N VAL A 204 -13.23 11.34 -30.50
CA VAL A 204 -13.48 10.77 -31.84
C VAL A 204 -13.07 11.78 -32.91
N ARG A 205 -13.43 13.05 -32.73
CA ARG A 205 -13.05 14.14 -33.64
C ARG A 205 -11.54 14.31 -33.78
N ARG A 206 -10.80 14.21 -32.68
CA ARG A 206 -9.33 14.34 -32.66
C ARG A 206 -8.56 13.04 -32.97
N LYS A 207 -9.25 11.92 -33.28
CA LYS A 207 -8.65 10.58 -33.45
C LYS A 207 -7.74 10.14 -32.28
N ILE A 208 -8.09 10.54 -31.06
CA ILE A 208 -7.35 10.12 -29.87
C ILE A 208 -7.83 8.73 -29.48
N ARG A 209 -6.92 7.78 -29.21
CA ARG A 209 -7.28 6.53 -28.54
C ARG A 209 -6.95 6.64 -27.07
N VAL A 210 -7.97 6.55 -26.21
CA VAL A 210 -7.76 6.27 -24.79
C VAL A 210 -7.68 4.74 -24.65
N VAL A 211 -6.69 4.23 -23.91
CA VAL A 211 -6.54 2.77 -23.67
C VAL A 211 -6.39 2.44 -22.19
N PRO A 212 -6.89 1.27 -21.74
CA PRO A 212 -6.71 0.80 -20.36
C PRO A 212 -5.24 0.79 -19.91
N SER A 213 -5.02 1.09 -18.63
CA SER A 213 -3.69 1.24 -18.03
C SER A 213 -2.77 0.01 -18.19
N ASP A 214 -3.36 -1.17 -18.34
CA ASP A 214 -2.68 -2.44 -18.58
C ASP A 214 -1.95 -2.53 -19.93
N TYR A 215 -2.26 -1.67 -20.90
CA TYR A 215 -1.45 -1.52 -22.12
C TYR A 215 0.00 -1.17 -21.78
N THR A 216 0.21 -0.25 -20.84
CA THR A 216 1.54 0.13 -20.32
C THR A 216 2.33 -1.09 -19.86
N ARG A 217 1.71 -1.94 -19.04
CA ARG A 217 2.33 -3.17 -18.49
C ARG A 217 2.67 -4.17 -19.59
N ASN A 218 1.82 -4.27 -20.61
CA ASN A 218 2.05 -5.14 -21.75
C ASN A 218 3.18 -4.62 -22.66
N ILE A 219 3.32 -3.30 -22.85
CA ILE A 219 4.42 -2.66 -23.58
C ILE A 219 5.76 -2.92 -22.87
N VAL A 220 5.84 -2.65 -21.56
CA VAL A 220 7.03 -2.94 -20.74
C VAL A 220 7.40 -4.43 -20.78
N ARG A 221 6.41 -5.32 -20.74
CA ARG A 221 6.64 -6.77 -20.89
C ARG A 221 7.10 -7.17 -22.30
N ALA A 222 6.61 -6.52 -23.35
CA ALA A 222 7.01 -6.81 -24.72
C ALA A 222 8.46 -6.38 -24.99
N CYS A 223 8.87 -5.22 -24.46
CA CYS A 223 10.25 -4.74 -24.51
C CYS A 223 11.20 -5.66 -23.71
N ASN A 224 10.83 -6.04 -22.49
CA ASN A 224 11.66 -6.87 -21.61
C ASN A 224 11.80 -8.34 -22.04
N ASP A 225 10.95 -8.86 -22.94
CA ASP A 225 11.06 -10.22 -23.48
C ASP A 225 12.02 -10.25 -24.72
N ASP A 226 13.07 -9.41 -24.68
CA ASP A 226 14.14 -9.18 -25.67
C ASP A 226 13.66 -8.97 -27.13
N GLY A 227 12.40 -8.56 -27.32
CA GLY A 227 11.75 -8.44 -28.62
C GLY A 227 11.62 -9.75 -29.42
N LEU A 228 12.04 -10.90 -28.85
CA LEU A 228 12.36 -12.14 -29.56
C LEU A 228 11.18 -12.81 -30.27
N ASP A 229 9.95 -12.36 -30.02
CA ASP A 229 8.84 -12.53 -30.95
C ASP A 229 7.74 -11.46 -30.78
N TYR A 230 8.07 -10.16 -30.78
CA TYR A 230 7.02 -9.13 -30.73
C TYR A 230 6.03 -9.27 -31.89
N ASN A 231 6.52 -9.66 -33.08
CA ASN A 231 5.76 -9.67 -34.32
C ASN A 231 4.84 -10.89 -34.52
N ALA A 232 5.22 -12.11 -34.10
CA ALA A 232 4.35 -13.28 -34.23
C ALA A 232 3.69 -13.73 -32.91
N ALA A 233 4.21 -13.37 -31.71
CA ALA A 233 3.62 -13.83 -30.46
C ALA A 233 2.14 -13.37 -30.30
N PRO A 234 1.17 -14.30 -30.13
CA PRO A 234 -0.25 -13.94 -30.11
C PRO A 234 -0.65 -12.99 -28.97
N ARG A 235 0.03 -13.09 -27.82
CA ARG A 235 -0.23 -12.27 -26.62
C ARG A 235 -0.01 -10.76 -26.81
N TYR A 236 0.75 -10.35 -27.84
CA TYR A 236 0.98 -8.94 -28.16
C TYR A 236 0.16 -8.45 -29.35
N ARG A 237 -0.76 -9.25 -29.90
CA ARG A 237 -1.56 -8.89 -31.08
C ARG A 237 -2.25 -7.53 -30.91
N LYS A 238 -2.94 -7.30 -29.78
CA LYS A 238 -3.61 -6.00 -29.48
C LYS A 238 -2.65 -4.81 -29.41
N LEU A 239 -1.38 -5.01 -29.05
CA LEU A 239 -0.36 -3.95 -29.07
C LEU A 239 0.17 -3.67 -30.48
N ARG A 240 0.15 -4.68 -31.37
CA ARG A 240 0.51 -4.52 -32.78
C ARG A 240 -0.62 -3.84 -33.55
N GLU A 241 -1.84 -4.33 -33.41
CA GLU A 241 -3.05 -3.73 -33.99
C GLU A 241 -3.14 -2.23 -33.66
N LEU A 242 -2.88 -1.84 -32.41
CA LEU A 242 -2.83 -0.42 -31.99
C LEU A 242 -1.66 0.36 -32.62
N GLY A 243 -0.49 -0.26 -32.77
CA GLY A 243 0.66 0.34 -33.43
C GLY A 243 0.41 0.54 -34.92
N GLU A 244 -0.11 -0.47 -35.60
CA GLU A 244 -0.54 -0.46 -37.00
C GLU A 244 -1.66 0.57 -37.22
N ASP A 245 -2.64 0.69 -36.32
CA ASP A 245 -3.67 1.75 -36.36
C ASP A 245 -3.05 3.15 -36.34
N SER A 246 -2.04 3.38 -35.49
CA SER A 246 -1.34 4.67 -35.45
C SER A 246 -0.47 4.92 -36.69
N ALA A 247 0.29 3.92 -37.16
CA ALA A 247 1.12 4.01 -38.37
C ALA A 247 0.28 4.25 -39.65
N ASN A 248 -0.96 3.74 -39.69
CA ASN A 248 -1.91 3.98 -40.77
C ASN A 248 -2.74 5.28 -40.60
N GLY A 249 -2.44 6.13 -39.61
CA GLY A 249 -3.16 7.39 -39.38
C GLY A 249 -4.63 7.23 -38.96
N ARG A 250 -5.01 6.05 -38.44
CA ARG A 250 -6.33 5.83 -37.80
C ARG A 250 -6.36 6.37 -36.38
N VAL A 251 -5.21 6.40 -35.69
CA VAL A 251 -5.02 6.98 -34.36
C VAL A 251 -3.91 8.03 -34.44
N ASN A 252 -4.25 9.29 -34.16
CA ASN A 252 -3.28 10.40 -34.18
C ASN A 252 -2.56 10.57 -32.84
N GLU A 253 -3.24 10.24 -31.74
CA GLU A 253 -2.72 10.35 -30.38
C GLU A 253 -3.17 9.14 -29.55
N LEU A 254 -2.29 8.59 -28.72
CA LEU A 254 -2.59 7.53 -27.76
C LEU A 254 -2.46 8.06 -26.34
N ALA A 255 -3.53 8.00 -25.54
CA ALA A 255 -3.53 8.45 -24.15
C ALA A 255 -3.83 7.30 -23.17
N THR A 256 -3.12 7.25 -22.05
CA THR A 256 -3.35 6.26 -20.99
C THR A 256 -2.79 6.74 -19.64
N VAL A 257 -3.01 5.94 -18.60
CA VAL A 257 -2.41 6.12 -17.28
C VAL A 257 -1.50 4.92 -16.98
N ALA A 258 -0.27 5.19 -16.58
CA ALA A 258 0.76 4.19 -16.32
C ALA A 258 0.98 4.00 -14.82
N ASN A 259 1.06 2.74 -14.37
CA ASN A 259 1.51 2.42 -13.02
C ASN A 259 3.04 2.34 -12.97
N VAL A 260 3.67 3.21 -12.18
CA VAL A 260 5.12 3.23 -11.96
C VAL A 260 5.43 2.58 -10.62
N ASP A 261 6.43 1.69 -10.61
CA ASP A 261 6.95 0.98 -9.42
C ASP A 261 5.95 0.09 -8.63
N GLY A 262 4.68 0.03 -9.03
CA GLY A 262 3.61 -0.66 -8.31
C GLY A 262 2.84 0.24 -7.34
N ASP A 263 3.27 1.49 -7.17
CA ASP A 263 2.77 2.42 -6.15
C ASP A 263 2.73 3.90 -6.59
N HIS A 264 2.65 4.17 -7.89
CA HIS A 264 2.39 5.52 -8.38
C HIS A 264 1.67 5.49 -9.74
N TRP A 265 0.87 6.52 -10.01
CA TRP A 265 0.13 6.65 -11.27
C TRP A 265 0.53 7.94 -11.96
N ILE A 266 0.89 7.84 -13.25
CA ILE A 266 1.27 8.98 -14.11
C ILE A 266 0.43 8.97 -15.39
N ALA A 267 0.20 10.11 -16.02
CA ALA A 267 -0.40 10.14 -17.35
C ALA A 267 0.67 10.02 -18.44
N LEU A 268 0.37 9.29 -19.51
CA LEU A 268 1.16 9.20 -20.73
C LEU A 268 0.30 9.53 -21.93
N ILE A 269 0.80 10.40 -22.82
CA ILE A 269 0.20 10.65 -24.12
C ILE A 269 1.31 10.58 -25.19
N VAL A 270 1.15 9.69 -26.16
CA VAL A 270 1.99 9.64 -27.36
C VAL A 270 1.25 10.39 -28.46
N ASN A 271 1.83 11.47 -28.98
CA ASN A 271 1.35 12.09 -30.21
C ASN A 271 2.14 11.48 -31.38
N PHE A 272 1.46 11.04 -32.44
CA PHE A 272 2.10 10.42 -33.60
C PHE A 272 2.30 11.39 -34.77
N GLU A 273 1.59 12.53 -34.79
CA GLU A 273 1.76 13.59 -35.80
C GLU A 273 2.93 14.52 -35.44
N LEU A 274 3.04 14.89 -34.17
CA LEU A 274 4.20 15.53 -33.57
C LEU A 274 4.98 14.43 -32.85
N PRO A 275 6.25 14.10 -33.22
CA PRO A 275 7.01 13.01 -32.61
C PRO A 275 7.45 13.36 -31.18
N VAL A 276 6.49 13.27 -30.25
CA VAL A 276 6.65 13.60 -28.84
C VAL A 276 5.80 12.68 -27.96
N VAL A 277 6.44 12.14 -26.92
CA VAL A 277 5.75 11.51 -25.80
C VAL A 277 5.64 12.52 -24.66
N HIS A 278 4.42 12.89 -24.36
CA HIS A 278 4.07 13.68 -23.20
C HIS A 278 3.91 12.77 -21.98
N TYR A 279 4.47 13.17 -20.84
CA TYR A 279 4.19 12.54 -19.56
C TYR A 279 3.80 13.58 -18.51
N TYR A 280 3.09 13.15 -17.47
CA TYR A 280 2.74 13.98 -16.32
C TYR A 280 2.84 13.16 -15.04
N ASP A 281 3.59 13.69 -14.08
CA ASP A 281 3.70 13.15 -12.72
C ASP A 281 3.27 14.25 -11.73
N SER A 282 2.24 13.97 -10.94
CA SER A 282 1.68 14.88 -9.93
C SER A 282 2.62 15.13 -8.73
N LEU A 283 3.69 14.34 -8.60
CA LEU A 283 4.77 14.47 -7.62
C LEU A 283 6.08 14.97 -8.27
N GLU A 284 6.01 15.49 -9.51
CA GLU A 284 7.11 16.11 -10.26
C GLU A 284 8.37 15.24 -10.41
N ARG A 285 8.19 13.91 -10.40
CA ARG A 285 9.31 12.98 -10.61
C ARG A 285 9.72 12.96 -12.08
N PRO A 286 11.00 12.73 -12.40
CA PRO A 286 11.40 12.41 -13.78
C PRO A 286 10.73 11.10 -14.22
N ILE A 287 10.47 10.96 -15.52
CA ILE A 287 9.93 9.74 -16.10
C ILE A 287 10.80 8.52 -15.73
N ASN A 288 10.15 7.39 -15.43
CA ASN A 288 10.85 6.15 -15.14
C ASN A 288 11.59 5.65 -16.40
N ALA A 289 12.88 5.34 -16.28
CA ALA A 289 13.72 5.00 -17.42
C ALA A 289 13.30 3.70 -18.14
N GLU A 290 12.87 2.67 -17.42
CA GLU A 290 12.36 1.41 -18.00
C GLU A 290 11.07 1.66 -18.80
N LEU A 291 10.19 2.52 -18.27
CA LEU A 291 8.97 2.93 -18.95
C LEU A 291 9.27 3.79 -20.20
N GLN A 292 10.25 4.68 -20.09
CA GLN A 292 10.71 5.52 -21.20
C GLN A 292 11.33 4.67 -22.34
N GLU A 293 12.18 3.71 -21.98
CA GLU A 293 12.80 2.75 -22.89
C GLU A 293 11.74 1.88 -23.58
N ALA A 294 10.80 1.30 -22.82
CA ALA A 294 9.77 0.42 -23.37
C ALA A 294 8.82 1.12 -24.35
N TYR A 295 8.40 2.36 -24.06
CA TYR A 295 7.60 3.14 -25.02
C TYR A 295 8.41 3.55 -26.24
N SER A 296 9.67 3.95 -26.06
CA SER A 296 10.55 4.31 -27.19
C SER A 296 10.81 3.09 -28.10
N TRP A 297 10.98 1.90 -27.52
CA TRP A 297 11.09 0.63 -28.24
C TRP A 297 9.81 0.27 -29.00
N TRP A 298 8.63 0.39 -28.36
CA TRP A 298 7.35 0.06 -28.99
C TRP A 298 7.02 1.02 -30.13
N ILE A 299 7.20 2.33 -29.92
CA ILE A 299 7.07 3.34 -30.97
C ILE A 299 8.03 3.05 -32.13
N HIS A 300 9.27 2.65 -31.84
CA HIS A 300 10.24 2.28 -32.87
C HIS A 300 9.79 1.12 -33.77
N GLN A 301 9.01 0.16 -33.25
CA GLN A 301 8.48 -0.94 -34.08
C GLN A 301 7.49 -0.48 -35.17
N HIS A 302 6.84 0.69 -34.99
CA HIS A 302 5.74 1.15 -35.84
C HIS A 302 6.02 2.47 -36.58
N HIS A 303 6.80 3.37 -35.98
CA HIS A 303 7.09 4.72 -36.47
C HIS A 303 8.58 5.05 -36.60
N GLY A 304 9.47 4.13 -36.21
CA GLY A 304 10.91 4.37 -36.20
C GLY A 304 11.41 5.26 -35.05
N THR A 305 12.63 5.79 -35.18
CA THR A 305 13.28 6.63 -34.15
C THR A 305 12.93 8.11 -34.29
N GLY A 306 13.09 8.88 -33.21
CA GLY A 306 13.06 10.36 -33.26
C GLY A 306 12.07 11.03 -32.32
N TYR A 307 11.32 10.25 -31.54
CA TYR A 307 10.35 10.78 -30.59
C TYR A 307 11.06 11.46 -29.42
N SER A 308 10.74 12.73 -29.21
CA SER A 308 11.15 13.52 -28.04
C SER A 308 10.31 13.15 -26.82
N TRP A 309 10.80 13.45 -25.62
CA TRP A 309 10.06 13.27 -24.37
C TRP A 309 9.87 14.63 -23.69
N SER A 310 8.64 14.94 -23.28
CA SER A 310 8.29 16.24 -22.72
C SER A 310 7.38 16.12 -21.50
N SER A 311 7.70 16.81 -20.41
CA SER A 311 6.81 16.90 -19.25
C SER A 311 5.70 17.90 -19.55
N LEU A 312 4.45 17.50 -19.32
CA LEU A 312 3.34 18.44 -19.25
C LEU A 312 3.45 19.28 -17.97
N PRO A 313 2.86 20.50 -17.95
CA PRO A 313 2.73 21.29 -16.72
C PRO A 313 2.10 20.48 -15.59
N SER A 314 2.80 20.38 -14.45
CA SER A 314 2.34 19.58 -13.32
C SER A 314 1.41 20.37 -12.39
N LEU A 315 0.50 19.65 -11.74
CA LEU A 315 -0.20 20.11 -10.54
C LEU A 315 0.44 19.36 -9.38
N HIS A 316 0.97 20.09 -8.40
CA HIS A 316 1.61 19.47 -7.25
C HIS A 316 0.57 18.83 -6.32
N GLN A 317 0.47 17.51 -6.37
CA GLN A 317 -0.32 16.73 -5.43
C GLN A 317 0.27 16.86 -4.02
N ARG A 318 -0.58 17.15 -3.03
CA ARG A 318 -0.17 17.38 -1.63
C ARG A 318 -0.32 16.15 -0.73
N ASP A 319 -1.01 15.12 -1.21
CA ASP A 319 -1.21 13.86 -0.52
C ASP A 319 -0.39 12.71 -1.14
N GLY A 320 -0.58 11.49 -0.65
CA GLY A 320 0.12 10.30 -1.14
C GLY A 320 -0.76 9.22 -1.75
N HIS A 321 -1.99 9.52 -2.21
CA HIS A 321 -2.97 8.52 -2.64
C HIS A 321 -3.84 8.91 -3.86
N ASN A 322 -4.00 10.21 -4.16
CA ASN A 322 -4.80 10.71 -5.29
C ASN A 322 -4.07 10.71 -6.64
N CYS A 323 -2.86 10.16 -6.77
CA CYS A 323 -2.07 10.21 -8.01
C CYS A 323 -2.82 9.62 -9.22
N GLY A 324 -3.62 8.58 -8.99
CA GLY A 324 -4.50 8.01 -9.99
C GLY A 324 -5.56 8.98 -10.53
N LEU A 325 -6.11 9.82 -9.64
CA LEU A 325 -7.11 10.83 -9.99
C LEU A 325 -6.48 11.96 -10.81
N TYR A 326 -5.31 12.45 -10.38
CA TYR A 326 -4.55 13.46 -11.11
C TYR A 326 -4.11 12.97 -12.50
N ALA A 327 -3.66 11.71 -12.61
CA ALA A 327 -3.28 11.12 -13.89
C ALA A 327 -4.49 11.03 -14.85
N ALA A 328 -5.65 10.56 -14.38
CA ALA A 328 -6.86 10.52 -15.19
C ALA A 328 -7.38 11.92 -15.56
N ASN A 329 -7.43 12.86 -14.61
CA ASN A 329 -7.78 14.26 -14.89
C ASN A 329 -6.81 14.91 -15.89
N ARG A 330 -5.52 14.58 -15.87
CA ARG A 330 -4.57 15.10 -16.85
C ARG A 330 -4.80 14.56 -18.25
N VAL A 331 -5.13 13.27 -18.40
CA VAL A 331 -5.55 12.70 -19.69
C VAL A 331 -6.77 13.45 -20.22
N ALA A 332 -7.77 13.67 -19.37
CA ALA A 332 -8.97 14.42 -19.73
C ALA A 332 -8.66 15.86 -20.17
N TYR A 333 -7.95 16.63 -19.34
CA TYR A 333 -7.54 18.01 -19.66
C TYR A 333 -6.78 18.10 -20.98
N TYR A 334 -6.01 17.07 -21.37
CA TYR A 334 -5.32 17.04 -22.65
C TYR A 334 -6.26 16.82 -23.85
N ILE A 335 -7.34 16.05 -23.66
CA ILE A 335 -8.37 15.78 -24.68
C ILE A 335 -9.22 17.04 -24.93
N ASP A 336 -9.78 17.64 -23.86
CA ASP A 336 -10.55 18.90 -23.93
C ASP A 336 -10.32 19.78 -22.68
N PRO A 337 -9.40 20.76 -22.75
CA PRO A 337 -9.12 21.68 -21.65
C PRO A 337 -10.31 22.54 -21.20
N ASN A 338 -11.29 22.78 -22.08
CA ASN A 338 -12.44 23.64 -21.79
C ASN A 338 -13.49 22.89 -20.97
N ARG A 339 -13.66 21.61 -21.27
CA ARG A 339 -14.60 20.72 -20.60
C ARG A 339 -14.03 20.08 -19.34
N TYR A 340 -12.71 19.89 -19.27
CA TYR A 340 -12.03 19.16 -18.20
C TYR A 340 -11.01 20.02 -17.48
N PRO A 341 -11.41 20.94 -16.59
CA PRO A 341 -10.46 21.77 -15.84
C PRO A 341 -9.49 20.93 -15.01
N LEU A 342 -8.29 21.48 -14.81
CA LEU A 342 -7.28 20.92 -13.91
C LEU A 342 -7.79 20.86 -12.46
N LEU A 343 -7.63 19.69 -11.83
CA LEU A 343 -8.16 19.40 -10.51
C LEU A 343 -7.49 20.23 -9.40
N ASP A 344 -8.29 20.91 -8.59
CA ASP A 344 -7.82 21.56 -7.37
C ASP A 344 -7.39 20.48 -6.33
N PRO A 345 -6.17 20.55 -5.76
CA PRO A 345 -5.77 19.69 -4.66
C PRO A 345 -6.71 19.64 -3.47
N MET A 346 -7.48 20.70 -3.20
CA MET A 346 -8.51 20.72 -2.16
C MET A 346 -9.82 20.07 -2.61
N GLY A 347 -10.09 20.01 -3.92
CA GLY A 347 -11.29 19.42 -4.53
C GLY A 347 -11.22 17.91 -4.76
N CYS A 348 -10.06 17.26 -4.53
CA CYS A 348 -9.89 15.82 -4.74
C CYS A 348 -10.97 14.94 -4.07
N PRO A 349 -11.39 15.16 -2.80
CA PRO A 349 -12.44 14.35 -2.19
C PRO A 349 -13.80 14.47 -2.89
N GLU A 350 -14.10 15.62 -3.49
CA GLU A 350 -15.35 15.84 -4.22
C GLU A 350 -15.30 15.21 -5.60
N GLU A 351 -14.20 15.36 -6.33
CA GLU A 351 -14.06 14.74 -7.65
C GLU A 351 -14.11 13.21 -7.59
N ARG A 352 -13.69 12.58 -6.49
CA ARG A 352 -13.90 11.13 -6.30
C ARG A 352 -15.39 10.76 -6.24
N LEU A 353 -16.24 11.59 -5.61
CA LEU A 353 -17.68 11.36 -5.57
C LEU A 353 -18.36 11.69 -6.90
N LEU A 354 -17.92 12.75 -7.59
CA LEU A 354 -18.37 13.05 -8.96
C LEU A 354 -18.04 11.90 -9.92
N MET A 355 -16.84 11.34 -9.83
CA MET A 355 -16.45 10.19 -10.62
C MET A 355 -17.26 8.94 -10.29
N LEU A 356 -17.54 8.70 -9.01
CA LEU A 356 -18.45 7.64 -8.58
C LEU A 356 -19.84 7.81 -9.20
N GLY A 357 -20.41 9.02 -9.17
CA GLY A 357 -21.70 9.32 -9.80
C GLY A 357 -21.73 8.88 -11.26
N ARG A 358 -20.75 9.31 -12.06
CA ARG A 358 -20.64 8.92 -13.48
C ARG A 358 -20.52 7.41 -13.70
N ILE A 359 -19.82 6.70 -12.82
CA ILE A 359 -19.71 5.23 -12.86
C ILE A 359 -21.08 4.58 -12.56
N LEU A 360 -21.83 5.11 -11.60
CA LEU A 360 -23.19 4.66 -11.29
C LEU A 360 -24.16 4.99 -12.45
N ASP A 361 -24.05 6.17 -13.07
CA ASP A 361 -24.90 6.57 -14.20
C ASP A 361 -24.73 5.61 -15.39
N ARG A 362 -23.49 5.23 -15.71
CA ARG A 362 -23.16 4.21 -16.73
C ARG A 362 -23.52 2.78 -16.31
N HIS A 363 -23.62 2.50 -15.01
CA HIS A 363 -24.09 1.21 -14.51
C HIS A 363 -25.61 1.07 -14.58
N GLU A 364 -26.33 2.16 -14.38
CA GLU A 364 -27.79 2.23 -14.33
C GLU A 364 -28.42 2.43 -15.73
N SER A 365 -27.69 2.98 -16.70
CA SER A 365 -28.20 3.14 -18.06
C SER A 365 -28.48 1.79 -18.75
N GLU A 366 -29.76 1.49 -18.98
CA GLU A 366 -30.22 0.26 -19.61
C GLU A 366 -29.73 0.14 -21.07
N GLU A 367 -29.47 1.27 -21.72
CA GLU A 367 -29.12 1.39 -23.14
C GLU A 367 -27.61 1.36 -23.43
N PHE A 368 -26.77 0.65 -22.67
CA PHE A 368 -25.32 0.57 -22.98
C PHE A 368 -24.97 -0.25 -24.25
N GLN A 369 -25.94 -0.46 -25.16
CA GLN A 369 -25.69 -0.83 -26.56
C GLN A 369 -25.87 0.37 -27.53
N HIS A 370 -26.44 1.50 -27.10
CA HIS A 370 -26.80 2.63 -27.96
C HIS A 370 -26.57 4.06 -27.42
N VAL A 371 -26.41 4.29 -26.11
CA VAL A 371 -26.26 5.66 -25.56
C VAL A 371 -24.83 6.01 -25.16
N THR A 372 -24.09 6.59 -26.11
CA THR A 372 -22.99 7.54 -25.82
C THR A 372 -23.35 8.98 -26.20
N LYS A 373 -24.42 9.20 -26.96
CA LYS A 373 -24.95 10.54 -27.28
C LYS A 373 -25.64 11.17 -26.07
N GLY A 374 -24.87 11.89 -25.25
CA GLY A 374 -25.38 12.72 -24.16
C GLY A 374 -24.56 12.70 -22.87
N PHE A 375 -23.66 11.73 -22.68
CA PHE A 375 -22.88 11.63 -21.45
C PHE A 375 -21.75 12.68 -21.38
N ARG A 376 -22.03 13.79 -20.70
CA ARG A 376 -21.06 14.87 -20.46
C ARG A 376 -20.18 14.57 -19.25
N PHE A 377 -19.10 13.83 -19.45
CA PHE A 377 -17.95 13.78 -18.51
C PHE A 377 -17.44 15.23 -18.28
N THR A 378 -16.95 15.64 -17.07
CA THR A 378 -16.56 17.07 -16.84
C THR A 378 -15.44 17.46 -15.83
N PHE A 379 -15.14 16.74 -14.73
CA PHE A 379 -14.34 17.26 -13.59
C PHE A 379 -14.82 18.57 -12.89
N ARG A 380 -15.93 19.18 -13.31
CA ARG A 380 -16.75 20.13 -12.53
C ARG A 380 -18.21 19.96 -12.88
N TYR A 381 -19.08 19.89 -11.88
CA TYR A 381 -20.52 19.76 -12.03
C TYR A 381 -21.14 21.12 -11.73
N ASP A 382 -21.83 21.72 -12.72
CA ASP A 382 -22.74 22.82 -12.43
C ASP A 382 -24.07 22.20 -11.99
N LEU A 383 -24.43 22.40 -10.71
CA LEU A 383 -25.67 21.90 -10.11
C LEU A 383 -26.93 22.68 -10.56
N SER A 384 -26.83 23.49 -11.61
CA SER A 384 -27.88 24.43 -12.03
C SER A 384 -28.90 23.90 -13.02
N ASP A 385 -28.56 22.88 -13.81
CA ASP A 385 -29.22 22.68 -15.10
C ASP A 385 -30.44 21.72 -15.07
N ASP A 386 -30.69 21.02 -13.96
CA ASP A 386 -31.78 20.02 -13.82
C ASP A 386 -32.98 20.49 -12.95
N ILE A 387 -33.10 21.80 -12.67
CA ILE A 387 -34.33 22.36 -12.07
C ILE A 387 -35.11 23.13 -13.14
N GLU A 388 -36.07 22.45 -13.78
CA GLU A 388 -37.09 23.10 -14.63
C GLU A 388 -37.98 24.05 -13.80
N ILE A 389 -37.53 25.27 -13.59
CA ILE A 389 -38.40 26.37 -13.17
C ILE A 389 -39.18 26.81 -14.41
N VAL A 390 -40.42 26.35 -14.51
CA VAL A 390 -41.40 26.82 -15.51
C VAL A 390 -41.67 28.31 -15.28
N CYS A 391 -40.97 29.15 -16.05
CA CYS A 391 -41.16 30.60 -16.07
C CYS A 391 -41.08 31.15 -17.51
N GLY A 392 -42.24 31.36 -18.11
CA GLY A 392 -42.59 32.42 -19.08
C GLY A 392 -41.64 32.75 -20.24
N ASP A 393 -42.16 32.58 -21.46
CA ASP A 393 -41.73 33.34 -22.64
C ASP A 393 -41.60 34.84 -22.32
N ASP A 394 -40.43 35.43 -22.60
CA ASP A 394 -40.32 36.69 -23.34
C ASP A 394 -38.86 36.96 -23.77
N SER A 395 -38.61 36.89 -25.09
CA SER A 395 -37.31 37.23 -25.68
C SER A 395 -37.16 38.74 -25.95
N PRO A 396 -35.95 39.28 -25.78
CA PRO A 396 -35.44 40.21 -26.79
C PRO A 396 -34.00 39.89 -27.26
N LYS A 397 -33.75 40.22 -28.53
CA LYS A 397 -32.50 39.94 -29.28
C LYS A 397 -31.25 40.63 -28.70
N PRO A 398 -30.05 40.04 -28.87
CA PRO A 398 -28.78 40.70 -28.58
C PRO A 398 -28.34 41.65 -29.71
N PRO A 399 -27.60 42.73 -29.41
CA PRO A 399 -26.93 43.57 -30.41
C PRO A 399 -25.51 43.06 -30.74
N GLU A 400 -25.12 43.18 -32.01
CA GLU A 400 -23.80 42.82 -32.54
C GLU A 400 -22.69 43.80 -32.07
N THR A 401 -21.45 43.31 -31.89
CA THR A 401 -20.25 44.16 -31.78
C THR A 401 -19.00 43.48 -32.41
N PRO A 402 -17.97 44.25 -32.84
CA PRO A 402 -17.10 43.86 -33.95
C PRO A 402 -15.74 43.24 -33.54
N PRO A 403 -14.92 42.75 -34.50
CA PRO A 403 -13.70 42.01 -34.20
C PRO A 403 -12.57 42.91 -33.68
N ARG A 404 -11.72 42.35 -32.81
CA ARG A 404 -10.44 42.95 -32.39
C ARG A 404 -9.24 42.10 -32.79
N THR A 405 -8.19 42.80 -33.22
CA THR A 405 -6.89 42.29 -33.67
C THR A 405 -5.98 41.87 -32.51
N PRO A 406 -4.97 41.01 -32.75
CA PRO A 406 -4.03 40.53 -31.73
C PRO A 406 -2.79 41.44 -31.59
N PRO A 407 -2.23 41.60 -30.37
CA PRO A 407 -0.89 42.14 -30.18
C PRO A 407 0.14 41.07 -29.74
N MET A 408 1.15 40.95 -30.60
CA MET A 408 2.57 40.62 -30.39
C MET A 408 3.11 40.24 -28.99
N SER A 409 4.00 39.24 -28.99
CA SER A 409 4.88 38.85 -27.89
C SER A 409 5.98 39.87 -27.57
N PRO A 410 6.58 39.79 -26.36
CA PRO A 410 8.00 40.07 -26.23
C PRO A 410 8.79 39.00 -25.44
N THR A 411 9.74 38.38 -26.15
CA THR A 411 11.18 38.27 -25.84
C THR A 411 11.67 38.20 -24.37
N LEU A 412 12.29 37.06 -24.05
CA LEU A 412 13.49 36.80 -23.22
C LEU A 412 14.00 37.88 -22.23
N SER A 413 14.16 37.46 -20.96
CA SER A 413 15.16 37.99 -20.01
C SER A 413 15.68 36.85 -19.12
N SER A 414 16.84 37.04 -18.47
CA SER A 414 17.78 35.94 -18.16
C SER A 414 18.39 35.98 -16.75
N PHE A 415 18.71 34.78 -16.22
CA PHE A 415 19.57 34.50 -15.03
C PHE A 415 19.05 34.92 -13.64
N PRO A 416 19.63 34.42 -12.52
CA PRO A 416 20.41 33.18 -12.30
C PRO A 416 19.86 32.28 -11.17
N SER A 417 20.31 31.02 -11.09
CA SER A 417 20.07 30.14 -9.91
C SER A 417 20.91 30.55 -8.69
N PRO A 418 20.45 30.19 -7.47
CA PRO A 418 21.41 29.61 -6.52
C PRO A 418 20.91 28.41 -5.67
N MET A 419 21.81 27.44 -5.54
CA MET A 419 22.12 26.66 -4.31
C MET A 419 21.08 25.74 -3.64
N LYS A 420 21.14 24.46 -4.07
CA LYS A 420 21.31 23.24 -3.24
C LYS A 420 21.18 23.40 -1.70
N GLY A 421 20.05 22.99 -1.14
CA GLY A 421 19.87 22.69 0.29
C GLY A 421 19.42 21.24 0.51
N LYS A 422 20.34 20.31 0.82
CA LYS A 422 19.99 18.93 1.22
C LYS A 422 19.83 18.86 2.74
N VAL A 423 18.80 18.15 3.23
CA VAL A 423 18.92 16.96 4.11
C VAL A 423 17.53 16.47 4.55
N LYS A 424 17.26 15.18 4.34
CA LYS A 424 16.11 14.45 4.92
C LYS A 424 16.42 14.03 6.35
N ARG A 425 15.44 13.98 7.26
CA ARG A 425 15.47 13.04 8.39
C ARG A 425 14.08 12.64 8.90
N ALA A 426 13.92 11.33 8.97
CA ALA A 426 12.88 10.54 9.64
C ALA A 426 13.60 9.31 10.23
N ILE A 427 13.18 8.56 11.25
CA ILE A 427 12.09 8.59 12.26
C ILE A 427 12.54 7.56 13.34
N GLY A 428 12.06 7.69 14.60
CA GLY A 428 11.86 6.55 15.54
C GLY A 428 13.08 5.73 16.01
N ASP A 429 13.02 4.89 17.04
CA ASP A 429 11.96 4.56 18.02
C ASP A 429 12.60 3.98 19.31
N ARG A 430 11.79 3.87 20.39
CA ARG A 430 11.72 2.83 21.45
C ARG A 430 12.95 1.92 21.74
N ALA A 431 13.22 1.47 22.97
CA ALA A 431 12.71 1.72 24.34
C ALA A 431 13.56 0.84 25.31
N VAL A 432 13.42 1.02 26.64
CA VAL A 432 13.40 -0.01 27.72
C VAL A 432 13.55 0.70 29.08
N GLY A 433 12.77 0.26 30.08
CA GLY A 433 13.00 0.56 31.50
C GLY A 433 11.88 1.36 32.18
N SER A 434 11.01 0.69 32.91
CA SER A 434 9.97 1.33 33.76
C SER A 434 10.52 1.61 35.17
N PRO A 435 10.35 2.83 35.71
CA PRO A 435 10.41 3.13 37.13
C PRO A 435 9.00 3.38 37.73
N PRO A 436 8.84 3.44 39.07
CA PRO A 436 7.56 3.15 39.72
C PRO A 436 6.53 4.30 39.70
N THR A 437 5.29 3.92 39.98
CA THR A 437 4.08 4.76 40.03
C THR A 437 4.22 5.95 40.98
N SER A 438 3.86 7.15 40.49
CA SER A 438 3.74 8.39 41.26
C SER A 438 2.34 9.01 41.05
N PRO A 439 1.81 9.79 42.01
CA PRO A 439 0.37 9.97 42.17
C PRO A 439 -0.29 10.93 41.16
N ALA A 440 -1.60 10.72 40.96
CA ALA A 440 -2.41 11.41 39.97
C ALA A 440 -2.51 12.93 40.21
N LYS A 441 -2.05 13.72 39.25
CA LYS A 441 -2.30 15.18 39.20
C LYS A 441 -3.74 15.44 38.76
N LYS A 442 -4.54 16.07 39.63
CA LYS A 442 -5.89 16.58 39.30
C LYS A 442 -5.82 17.58 38.15
N ARG A 443 -6.68 17.44 37.13
CA ARG A 443 -6.85 18.44 36.06
C ARG A 443 -7.52 19.70 36.65
N PRO A 444 -7.11 20.93 36.27
CA PRO A 444 -7.70 22.16 36.80
C PRO A 444 -9.12 22.39 36.23
N ALA A 445 -10.04 22.82 37.08
CA ALA A 445 -11.49 22.90 36.80
C ALA A 445 -11.94 24.04 35.85
N LYS A 446 -11.05 24.60 35.01
CA LYS A 446 -11.33 25.81 34.20
C LYS A 446 -12.19 25.54 32.95
N GLU A 447 -12.20 24.32 32.40
CA GLU A 447 -13.01 23.98 31.21
C GLU A 447 -14.53 23.98 31.46
N LYS A 448 -14.99 23.76 32.70
CA LYS A 448 -16.44 23.71 33.01
C LYS A 448 -17.12 25.09 33.03
N VAL A 449 -16.38 26.18 33.20
CA VAL A 449 -16.95 27.53 33.30
C VAL A 449 -17.37 28.09 31.94
N VAL A 450 -16.57 27.85 30.90
CA VAL A 450 -16.86 28.34 29.52
C VAL A 450 -18.12 27.66 28.95
N ALA A 451 -18.26 26.35 29.16
CA ALA A 451 -19.43 25.60 28.71
C ALA A 451 -20.74 26.01 29.42
N ALA A 452 -20.67 26.48 30.67
CA ALA A 452 -21.83 27.00 31.40
C ALA A 452 -22.25 28.39 30.87
N SER A 453 -21.28 29.29 30.63
CA SER A 453 -21.55 30.63 30.10
C SER A 453 -22.16 30.60 28.69
N ALA A 454 -21.70 29.70 27.81
CA ALA A 454 -22.26 29.53 26.47
C ALA A 454 -23.72 29.01 26.46
N ARG A 455 -24.14 28.25 27.49
CA ARG A 455 -25.55 27.81 27.63
C ARG A 455 -26.45 28.97 28.07
N GLY A 456 -26.02 29.75 29.06
CA GLY A 456 -26.79 30.91 29.54
C GLY A 456 -27.07 31.95 28.46
N LEU A 457 -26.13 32.19 27.53
CA LEU A 457 -26.35 33.10 26.41
C LEU A 457 -27.44 32.61 25.44
N LYS A 458 -27.44 31.31 25.06
CA LYS A 458 -28.50 30.74 24.21
C LYS A 458 -29.87 30.74 24.89
N GLU A 459 -29.90 30.55 26.21
CA GLU A 459 -31.15 30.56 26.99
C GLU A 459 -31.76 31.98 27.08
N MET A 460 -30.94 33.04 27.06
CA MET A 460 -31.43 34.43 27.00
C MET A 460 -32.00 34.82 25.62
N GLU A 461 -31.51 34.26 24.51
CA GLU A 461 -32.05 34.52 23.16
C GLU A 461 -33.45 33.92 22.97
N ALA A 462 -33.77 32.82 23.67
CA ALA A 462 -35.07 32.15 23.57
C ALA A 462 -36.23 32.88 24.28
N ILE A 463 -35.99 33.97 25.02
CA ILE A 463 -37.02 34.67 25.81
C ILE A 463 -37.87 35.58 24.89
N PRO A 464 -39.21 35.38 24.78
CA PRO A 464 -40.06 36.20 23.93
C PRO A 464 -40.04 37.68 24.31
N GLN A 465 -39.88 38.56 23.31
CA GLN A 465 -39.67 40.01 23.48
C GLN A 465 -40.67 40.71 24.42
N LYS A 466 -41.93 40.23 24.47
CA LYS A 466 -43.02 40.82 25.26
C LYS A 466 -42.85 40.74 26.80
N LYS A 467 -41.79 40.13 27.33
CA LYS A 467 -41.55 40.02 28.80
C LYS A 467 -40.26 40.67 29.32
N ARG A 468 -39.47 41.38 28.49
CA ARG A 468 -38.24 42.07 28.95
C ARG A 468 -38.54 43.41 29.64
N ALA A 469 -39.03 43.35 30.88
CA ALA A 469 -39.17 44.51 31.77
C ALA A 469 -38.06 44.52 32.84
N GLY A 470 -37.38 45.65 33.01
CA GLY A 470 -36.31 45.84 34.00
C GLY A 470 -34.88 45.76 33.42
N LEU A 471 -34.01 46.66 33.91
CA LEU A 471 -32.54 46.83 33.77
C LEU A 471 -31.83 46.70 32.40
N PHE A 472 -32.30 45.84 31.49
CA PHE A 472 -31.64 45.53 30.21
C PHE A 472 -32.08 46.40 29.01
N LYS A 473 -32.83 47.48 29.24
CA LYS A 473 -33.26 48.43 28.19
C LYS A 473 -32.11 49.22 27.52
N PHE A 474 -30.89 49.14 28.05
CA PHE A 474 -29.74 49.91 27.57
C PHE A 474 -28.74 49.10 26.74
N LEU A 475 -28.97 47.80 26.50
CA LEU A 475 -28.21 47.09 25.46
C LEU A 475 -28.79 47.44 24.09
N THR A 476 -28.15 48.39 23.42
CA THR A 476 -28.30 48.59 21.98
C THR A 476 -28.03 47.28 21.26
N ARG A 477 -28.94 46.88 20.37
CA ARG A 477 -28.82 45.65 19.59
C ARG A 477 -27.65 45.83 18.61
N GLU A 478 -26.60 45.02 18.78
CA GLU A 478 -25.47 44.91 17.84
C GLU A 478 -26.04 44.72 16.43
N THR A 479 -25.63 45.53 15.46
CA THR A 479 -26.14 45.40 14.08
C THR A 479 -25.56 44.14 13.44
N GLU A 480 -26.24 43.58 12.43
CA GLU A 480 -25.71 42.39 11.73
C GLU A 480 -24.33 42.65 11.11
N ASP A 481 -24.03 43.89 10.71
CA ASP A 481 -22.70 44.30 10.23
C ASP A 481 -21.65 44.24 11.35
N GLN A 482 -21.95 44.76 12.55
CA GLN A 482 -21.06 44.68 13.72
C GLN A 482 -20.80 43.22 14.13
N LYS A 483 -21.84 42.38 14.07
CA LYS A 483 -21.72 40.95 14.33
C LYS A 483 -20.84 40.26 13.29
N ARG A 484 -21.02 40.55 11.99
CA ARG A 484 -20.19 39.99 10.90
C ARG A 484 -18.73 40.44 11.03
N GLU A 485 -18.47 41.72 11.33
CA GLU A 485 -17.12 42.24 11.58
C GLU A 485 -16.45 41.54 12.77
N ARG A 486 -17.20 41.34 13.86
CA ARG A 486 -16.74 40.61 15.05
C ARG A 486 -16.45 39.14 14.76
N GLU A 487 -17.27 38.46 13.96
CA GLU A 487 -17.01 37.07 13.53
C GLU A 487 -15.75 36.96 12.68
N VAL A 488 -15.53 37.90 11.73
CA VAL A 488 -14.29 37.99 10.95
C VAL A 488 -13.07 38.21 11.86
N ARG A 489 -13.15 39.14 12.82
CA ARG A 489 -12.04 39.39 13.76
C ARG A 489 -11.74 38.18 14.64
N VAL A 490 -12.76 37.51 15.15
CA VAL A 490 -12.60 36.28 15.96
C VAL A 490 -11.99 35.14 15.13
N ARG A 491 -12.33 35.02 13.85
CA ARG A 491 -11.72 34.04 12.94
C ARG A 491 -10.24 34.34 12.70
N ALA A 492 -9.89 35.59 12.39
CA ALA A 492 -8.49 36.01 12.21
C ALA A 492 -7.64 35.80 13.49
N GLU A 493 -8.17 36.19 14.67
CA GLU A 493 -7.51 35.92 15.96
C GLU A 493 -7.33 34.42 16.25
N ALA A 494 -8.22 33.55 15.74
CA ALA A 494 -8.12 32.11 15.92
C ALA A 494 -7.06 31.49 14.98
N GLU A 495 -6.95 32.00 13.76
CA GLU A 495 -5.96 31.61 12.75
C GLU A 495 -4.54 32.00 13.19
N GLU A 496 -4.31 33.25 13.60
CA GLU A 496 -3.03 33.72 14.15
C GLU A 496 -2.59 32.90 15.39
N ARG A 497 -3.54 32.51 16.25
CA ARG A 497 -3.29 31.61 17.39
C ARG A 497 -2.96 30.18 16.97
N ALA A 498 -3.45 29.71 15.82
CA ALA A 498 -3.11 28.40 15.28
C ALA A 498 -1.69 28.41 14.69
N GLU A 499 -1.37 29.40 13.86
CA GLU A 499 -0.03 29.59 13.29
C GLU A 499 1.05 29.71 14.36
N ARG A 500 0.83 30.55 15.39
CA ARG A 500 1.79 30.68 16.50
C ARG A 500 2.02 29.36 17.24
N ARG A 501 0.98 28.54 17.44
CA ARG A 501 1.12 27.21 18.05
C ARG A 501 1.88 26.23 17.16
N GLU A 502 1.72 26.33 15.85
CA GLU A 502 2.48 25.51 14.89
C GLU A 502 3.96 25.91 14.87
N GLN A 503 4.27 27.20 14.86
CA GLN A 503 5.64 27.72 14.97
C GLN A 503 6.31 27.28 16.28
N GLU A 504 5.64 27.45 17.43
CA GLU A 504 6.11 26.95 18.73
C GLU A 504 6.34 25.42 18.72
N ALA A 505 5.49 24.65 18.05
CA ALA A 505 5.63 23.21 17.92
C ALA A 505 6.83 22.80 17.05
N LEU A 506 7.07 23.50 15.94
CA LEU A 506 8.21 23.32 15.04
C LEU A 506 9.53 23.66 15.73
N GLU A 507 9.61 24.80 16.44
CA GLU A 507 10.81 25.19 17.20
C GLU A 507 11.12 24.17 18.31
N LYS A 508 10.09 23.74 19.05
CA LYS A 508 10.21 22.70 20.09
C LYS A 508 10.61 21.34 19.51
N ALA A 509 10.22 21.02 18.28
CA ALA A 509 10.69 19.83 17.57
C ALA A 509 12.17 19.97 17.17
N ARG A 510 12.58 21.13 16.65
CA ARG A 510 13.98 21.44 16.30
C ARG A 510 14.91 21.34 17.51
N MET A 511 14.53 21.92 18.65
CA MET A 511 15.30 21.84 19.90
C MET A 511 15.43 20.40 20.42
N LYS A 512 14.39 19.57 20.28
CA LYS A 512 14.47 18.14 20.61
C LYS A 512 15.46 17.36 19.73
N ILE A 513 15.58 17.72 18.45
CA ILE A 513 16.54 17.08 17.53
C ILE A 513 17.98 17.43 17.92
N ILE A 514 18.25 18.72 18.19
CA ILE A 514 19.57 19.20 18.63
C ILE A 514 19.99 18.47 19.93
N ALA A 515 19.15 18.50 20.96
CA ALA A 515 19.43 17.82 22.24
C ALA A 515 19.52 16.28 22.13
N ALA A 516 18.99 15.67 21.07
CA ALA A 516 19.14 14.23 20.82
C ALA A 516 20.47 13.89 20.13
N ASP A 517 20.98 14.75 19.24
CA ASP A 517 22.28 14.58 18.60
C ASP A 517 23.44 14.93 19.54
N GLU A 518 23.31 15.95 20.41
CA GLU A 518 24.26 16.20 21.51
C GLU A 518 24.45 14.96 22.40
N LYS A 519 23.35 14.32 22.82
CA LYS A 519 23.38 13.07 23.60
C LYS A 519 24.04 11.91 22.86
N ARG A 520 24.00 11.89 21.52
CA ARG A 520 24.68 10.87 20.70
C ARG A 520 26.19 11.13 20.63
N GLU A 521 26.62 12.37 20.49
CA GLU A 521 28.06 12.71 20.53
C GLU A 521 28.66 12.47 21.92
N ASP A 522 27.95 12.80 23.00
CA ASP A 522 28.33 12.44 24.37
C ASP A 522 28.51 10.93 24.55
N ALA A 523 27.59 10.12 24.02
CA ALA A 523 27.68 8.67 24.10
C ALA A 523 28.86 8.11 23.29
N LYS A 524 29.20 8.71 22.14
CA LYS A 524 30.41 8.37 21.36
C LYS A 524 31.68 8.75 22.14
N ASN A 525 31.74 9.96 22.70
CA ASN A 525 32.87 10.47 23.47
C ASN A 525 33.14 9.62 24.73
N ARG A 526 32.10 9.18 25.44
CA ARG A 526 32.23 8.24 26.56
C ARG A 526 32.84 6.92 26.12
N LYS A 527 32.34 6.31 25.03
CA LYS A 527 32.91 5.05 24.48
C LYS A 527 34.33 5.21 23.94
N ARG A 528 34.69 6.39 23.43
CA ARG A 528 36.05 6.70 23.00
C ARG A 528 37.00 6.72 24.21
N LYS A 529 36.67 7.50 25.25
CA LYS A 529 37.45 7.56 26.50
C LYS A 529 37.54 6.20 27.22
N GLU A 530 36.49 5.39 27.17
CA GLU A 530 36.48 4.01 27.69
C GLU A 530 37.49 3.11 26.96
N ARG A 531 37.54 3.20 25.62
CA ARG A 531 38.52 2.47 24.80
C ARG A 531 39.95 2.95 25.04
N GLU A 532 40.16 4.26 25.10
CA GLU A 532 41.47 4.88 25.39
C GLU A 532 42.00 4.38 26.74
N ARG A 533 41.20 4.45 27.81
CA ARG A 533 41.55 3.86 29.13
C ARG A 533 41.83 2.36 29.09
N LYS A 534 41.08 1.59 28.29
CA LYS A 534 41.33 0.16 28.13
C LYS A 534 42.66 -0.12 27.42
N TYR A 535 42.99 0.66 26.38
CA TYR A 535 44.28 0.56 25.69
C TYR A 535 45.44 0.96 26.60
N GLU A 536 45.34 2.05 27.35
CA GLU A 536 46.32 2.43 28.38
C GLU A 536 46.54 1.31 29.40
N GLY A 537 45.47 0.62 29.83
CA GLY A 537 45.54 -0.56 30.69
C GLY A 537 46.19 -1.77 30.02
N GLU A 538 45.89 -2.06 28.75
CA GLU A 538 46.50 -3.15 27.97
C GLU A 538 48.00 -2.91 27.70
N VAL A 539 48.43 -1.65 27.54
CA VAL A 539 49.85 -1.27 27.44
C VAL A 539 50.54 -1.38 28.80
N LYS A 540 49.97 -0.80 29.87
CA LYS A 540 50.55 -0.87 31.24
C LYS A 540 50.66 -2.30 31.79
N SER A 541 49.80 -3.21 31.36
CA SER A 541 49.86 -4.64 31.72
C SER A 541 50.73 -5.49 30.80
N GLY A 542 51.37 -4.90 29.78
CA GLY A 542 52.25 -5.59 28.84
C GLY A 542 51.55 -6.50 27.84
N LEU A 543 50.22 -6.48 27.76
CA LEU A 543 49.43 -7.20 26.73
C LEU A 543 49.59 -6.58 25.34
N ARG A 544 49.92 -5.29 25.28
CA ARG A 544 50.29 -4.57 24.06
C ARG A 544 51.68 -3.95 24.16
N ASN A 545 52.29 -3.79 22.99
CA ASN A 545 53.44 -2.94 22.76
C ASN A 545 53.03 -1.45 22.76
N GLU A 546 54.00 -0.55 22.83
CA GLU A 546 53.79 0.91 22.78
C GLU A 546 53.23 1.40 21.43
N ASP A 547 53.44 0.64 20.35
CA ASP A 547 52.83 0.85 19.03
C ASP A 547 51.37 0.36 18.93
N PHE A 548 50.76 -0.01 20.06
CA PHE A 548 49.43 -0.59 20.21
C PHE A 548 49.24 -1.98 19.56
N SER A 549 50.28 -2.63 19.04
CA SER A 549 50.20 -4.03 18.60
C SER A 549 50.03 -4.97 19.79
N LEU A 550 49.28 -6.06 19.61
CA LEU A 550 49.15 -7.12 20.62
C LEU A 550 50.45 -7.92 20.67
N LYS A 551 51.01 -8.16 21.87
CA LYS A 551 52.12 -9.10 22.06
C LYS A 551 51.62 -10.54 21.87
N VAL A 552 51.57 -10.99 20.63
CA VAL A 552 51.26 -12.39 20.29
C VAL A 552 52.49 -13.25 20.60
N GLU A 553 52.55 -13.83 21.80
CA GLU A 553 53.48 -14.93 22.06
C GLU A 553 53.10 -16.13 21.16
N HIS A 554 53.81 -16.28 20.05
CA HIS A 554 53.78 -17.50 19.25
C HIS A 554 54.47 -18.67 19.99
N LYS A 555 53.81 -19.22 21.01
CA LYS A 555 54.15 -20.52 21.60
C LYS A 555 53.94 -21.62 20.56
N LYS A 556 54.96 -21.85 19.72
CA LYS A 556 55.08 -22.98 18.80
C LYS A 556 55.13 -24.30 19.59
N ARG A 557 53.97 -24.80 20.04
CA ARG A 557 53.85 -26.19 20.51
C ARG A 557 53.99 -27.12 19.30
N ARG A 558 55.20 -27.65 19.12
CA ARG A 558 55.53 -28.65 18.10
C ARG A 558 54.83 -29.96 18.47
N ILE A 559 53.66 -30.20 17.87
CA ILE A 559 52.96 -31.49 18.00
C ILE A 559 53.79 -32.52 17.24
N VAL A 560 54.26 -33.55 17.94
CA VAL A 560 55.00 -34.67 17.35
C VAL A 560 53.99 -35.59 16.67
N MET A 561 54.19 -35.85 15.38
CA MET A 561 53.42 -36.81 14.60
C MET A 561 53.97 -38.22 14.86
N ALA A 562 53.34 -38.94 15.80
CA ALA A 562 53.44 -40.38 15.95
C ALA A 562 52.03 -40.93 16.26
N ASP A 563 51.75 -42.13 15.78
CA ASP A 563 50.47 -42.85 15.87
C ASP A 563 49.25 -42.21 15.19
N LEU A 564 49.16 -42.47 13.89
CA LEU A 564 47.90 -42.58 13.14
C LEU A 564 47.90 -43.89 12.34
N ARG A 565 47.55 -44.99 13.01
CA ARG A 565 46.99 -46.19 12.38
C ARG A 565 45.66 -46.49 13.09
N GLU A 566 44.70 -46.98 12.31
CA GLU A 566 43.31 -47.26 12.72
C GLU A 566 42.44 -46.03 13.01
N ILE A 567 41.71 -45.58 11.98
CA ILE A 567 40.48 -44.77 12.14
C ILE A 567 39.35 -45.54 11.43
N PRO A 568 38.24 -45.87 12.11
CA PRO A 568 37.11 -46.56 11.48
C PRO A 568 36.32 -45.64 10.54
N SER A 569 35.68 -46.25 9.55
CA SER A 569 34.82 -45.54 8.59
C SER A 569 33.49 -45.11 9.19
N SER A 570 33.28 -43.80 9.38
CA SER A 570 31.95 -43.17 9.27
C SER A 570 32.01 -41.64 9.15
N ASP A 571 31.39 -41.11 8.09
CA ASP A 571 30.64 -39.84 7.94
C ASP A 571 31.16 -38.46 8.39
N ASP A 572 32.28 -38.29 9.10
CA ASP A 572 32.73 -36.95 9.58
C ASP A 572 34.11 -36.48 9.07
N ILE A 573 34.31 -36.57 7.76
CA ILE A 573 35.42 -35.92 7.04
C ILE A 573 35.39 -34.38 7.22
N ALA A 574 34.21 -33.80 7.51
CA ALA A 574 34.04 -32.37 7.69
C ALA A 574 34.66 -31.84 9.00
N GLU A 575 34.46 -32.50 10.15
CA GLU A 575 35.12 -32.13 11.41
C GLU A 575 36.63 -32.46 11.38
N LEU A 576 37.07 -33.51 10.70
CA LEU A 576 38.49 -33.83 10.49
C LEU A 576 39.24 -32.70 9.75
N SER A 577 38.59 -31.97 8.84
CA SER A 577 39.17 -30.81 8.15
C SER A 577 39.40 -29.57 9.03
N ARG A 578 39.00 -29.60 10.32
CA ARG A 578 38.97 -28.44 11.22
C ARG A 578 39.75 -28.68 12.52
N PRO A 579 41.07 -28.94 12.47
CA PRO A 579 41.87 -29.30 13.66
C PRO A 579 41.78 -28.29 14.81
N ALA A 580 41.58 -26.99 14.53
CA ALA A 580 41.38 -25.97 15.56
C ALA A 580 40.16 -26.25 16.48
N ARG A 581 39.07 -26.83 15.96
CA ARG A 581 37.90 -27.23 16.77
C ARG A 581 38.19 -28.43 17.65
N GLN A 582 38.87 -29.44 17.11
CA GLN A 582 39.26 -30.63 17.87
C GLN A 582 40.25 -30.30 18.99
N ILE A 583 41.16 -29.34 18.75
CA ILE A 583 42.04 -28.79 19.79
C ILE A 583 41.22 -28.03 20.85
N GLU A 584 40.27 -27.19 20.45
CA GLU A 584 39.38 -26.51 21.40
C GLU A 584 38.53 -27.49 22.24
N THR A 585 37.98 -28.56 21.66
CA THR A 585 37.16 -29.54 22.41
C THR A 585 38.02 -30.38 23.33
N ARG A 586 39.22 -30.82 22.94
CA ARG A 586 40.19 -31.47 23.84
C ARG A 586 40.62 -30.55 25.01
N TYR A 587 40.90 -29.28 24.74
CA TYR A 587 41.19 -28.30 25.80
C TYR A 587 39.99 -28.04 26.74
N LYS A 588 38.78 -28.00 26.19
CA LYS A 588 37.53 -27.82 26.97
C LYS A 588 37.11 -29.06 27.74
N GLY A 589 37.58 -30.25 27.36
CA GLY A 589 37.42 -31.49 28.13
C GLY A 589 38.31 -31.49 29.37
N ASN A 590 39.62 -31.30 29.19
CA ASN A 590 40.60 -31.55 30.25
C ASN A 590 40.78 -30.41 31.27
N HIS A 591 40.20 -29.23 31.06
CA HIS A 591 40.26 -28.10 32.00
C HIS A 591 38.90 -27.70 32.61
N ARG A 592 37.87 -28.55 32.53
CA ARG A 592 36.57 -28.34 33.18
C ARG A 592 36.50 -28.94 34.59
N THR A 593 37.45 -28.58 35.46
CA THR A 593 37.38 -28.90 36.90
C THR A 593 36.68 -27.83 37.74
N HIS A 594 36.26 -26.70 37.15
CA HIS A 594 35.41 -25.69 37.84
C HIS A 594 34.13 -25.34 37.08
N ASN A 595 32.99 -25.48 37.79
CA ASN A 595 31.64 -25.16 37.35
C ASN A 595 31.33 -23.64 37.33
N SER A 596 32.24 -22.80 36.83
CA SER A 596 32.05 -21.34 36.77
C SER A 596 31.39 -20.82 35.47
N GLY A 597 31.08 -21.72 34.52
CA GLY A 597 30.42 -21.36 33.25
C GLY A 597 28.89 -21.31 33.37
N ARG A 598 28.28 -20.16 33.02
CA ARG A 598 26.82 -20.01 32.89
C ARG A 598 26.26 -21.11 31.98
N LYS A 599 25.36 -21.96 32.50
CA LYS A 599 24.73 -23.07 31.74
C LYS A 599 24.24 -22.57 30.37
N ARG A 600 24.50 -23.32 29.29
CA ARG A 600 23.91 -23.05 27.98
C ARG A 600 22.39 -23.28 28.06
N VAL A 601 21.63 -22.20 28.17
CA VAL A 601 20.14 -22.23 28.28
C VAL A 601 19.46 -22.49 26.92
N ARG A 602 20.23 -22.59 25.82
CA ARG A 602 19.70 -22.87 24.49
C ARG A 602 20.53 -23.95 23.83
N GLU A 603 19.83 -24.97 23.34
CA GLU A 603 20.35 -26.00 22.46
C GLU A 603 20.78 -25.39 21.11
N ASP A 604 21.75 -26.02 20.46
CA ASP A 604 22.27 -25.58 19.17
C ASP A 604 21.25 -25.88 18.05
N ARG A 605 20.33 -24.93 17.81
CA ARG A 605 19.35 -25.01 16.72
C ARG A 605 20.03 -25.23 15.37
N LYS A 606 19.59 -26.27 14.63
CA LYS A 606 20.01 -26.54 13.24
C LYS A 606 19.74 -25.29 12.39
N ARG A 607 20.81 -24.68 11.86
CA ARG A 607 20.70 -23.44 11.07
C ARG A 607 20.06 -23.74 9.72
N VAL A 608 18.83 -23.28 9.51
CA VAL A 608 18.20 -23.24 8.20
C VAL A 608 18.91 -22.16 7.38
N TYR A 609 19.36 -22.50 6.16
CA TYR A 609 20.01 -21.54 5.26
C TYR A 609 19.08 -21.21 4.09
N THR A 610 18.45 -20.05 4.15
CA THR A 610 17.61 -19.50 3.09
C THR A 610 18.45 -18.92 1.96
N ASN A 611 18.19 -19.29 0.69
CA ASN A 611 18.75 -18.58 -0.45
C ASN A 611 18.00 -17.25 -0.68
N TRP A 612 18.47 -16.17 -0.07
CA TRP A 612 17.90 -14.83 -0.25
C TRP A 612 18.08 -14.24 -1.66
N LYS A 613 18.91 -14.85 -2.52
CA LYS A 613 19.16 -14.39 -3.90
C LYS A 613 18.21 -15.01 -4.93
N THR A 614 17.21 -15.80 -4.53
CA THR A 614 16.16 -16.24 -5.46
C THR A 614 15.48 -15.01 -6.08
N PRO A 615 15.17 -14.98 -7.40
CA PRO A 615 14.65 -13.79 -8.07
C PRO A 615 13.40 -13.23 -7.39
N PHE A 616 12.52 -14.12 -6.88
CA PHE A 616 11.32 -13.74 -6.14
C PHE A 616 11.62 -12.96 -4.85
N LEU A 617 12.44 -13.51 -3.94
CA LEU A 617 12.79 -12.82 -2.69
C LEU A 617 13.66 -11.59 -2.96
N PHE A 618 14.57 -11.68 -3.92
CA PHE A 618 15.49 -10.62 -4.23
C PHE A 618 14.80 -9.41 -4.86
N ARG A 619 13.75 -9.60 -5.68
CA ARG A 619 12.86 -8.51 -6.13
C ARG A 619 12.21 -7.77 -4.96
N GLN A 620 11.72 -8.48 -3.93
CA GLN A 620 11.17 -7.85 -2.72
C GLN A 620 12.24 -7.07 -1.94
N ILE A 621 13.45 -7.61 -1.82
CA ILE A 621 14.61 -6.92 -1.22
C ILE A 621 14.98 -5.64 -1.99
N LEU A 622 14.94 -5.67 -3.33
CA LEU A 622 15.19 -4.49 -4.17
C LEU A 622 14.09 -3.43 -4.00
N ALA A 623 12.81 -3.81 -3.95
CA ALA A 623 11.69 -2.90 -3.70
C ALA A 623 11.79 -2.23 -2.32
N ALA A 624 12.07 -3.00 -1.26
CA ALA A 624 12.39 -2.46 0.06
C ALA A 624 13.63 -1.54 0.04
N GLY A 625 14.61 -1.87 -0.82
CA GLY A 625 15.74 -1.00 -1.14
C GLY A 625 15.32 0.37 -1.67
N ARG A 626 14.40 0.41 -2.65
CA ARG A 626 13.86 1.67 -3.22
C ARG A 626 13.18 2.52 -2.15
N HIS A 627 12.18 1.97 -1.45
CA HIS A 627 11.49 2.69 -0.35
C HIS A 627 12.45 3.27 0.72
N THR A 628 13.56 2.58 1.02
CA THR A 628 14.56 3.11 1.99
C THR A 628 15.50 4.14 1.40
N ARG A 629 15.78 4.08 0.08
CA ARG A 629 16.57 5.10 -0.63
C ARG A 629 15.89 6.47 -0.51
N ASP A 630 14.57 6.50 -0.59
CA ASP A 630 13.76 7.71 -0.47
C ASP A 630 13.73 8.29 0.94
N ALA A 631 14.13 7.54 1.97
CA ALA A 631 14.28 8.04 3.34
C ALA A 631 15.69 8.63 3.63
N GLY A 632 16.68 8.40 2.75
CA GLY A 632 18.07 8.88 2.98
C GLY A 632 19.19 7.94 2.49
N GLY A 633 18.93 7.10 1.49
CA GLY A 633 19.91 6.16 0.92
C GLY A 633 19.80 4.72 1.46
N LEU A 634 20.47 3.78 0.78
CA LEU A 634 20.38 2.35 1.07
C LEU A 634 20.88 2.00 2.49
N SER A 635 19.93 1.64 3.36
CA SER A 635 20.16 1.27 4.76
C SER A 635 19.72 -0.17 5.00
N SER A 636 20.67 -1.08 5.19
CA SER A 636 20.39 -2.51 5.40
C SER A 636 19.46 -2.76 6.58
N THR A 637 19.62 -2.00 7.68
CA THR A 637 18.73 -2.10 8.84
C THR A 637 17.31 -1.66 8.51
N ALA A 638 17.14 -0.62 7.69
CA ALA A 638 15.82 -0.15 7.26
C ALA A 638 15.15 -1.14 6.31
N ILE A 639 15.91 -1.70 5.34
CA ILE A 639 15.43 -2.72 4.40
C ILE A 639 14.94 -3.95 5.18
N VAL A 640 15.74 -4.45 6.13
CA VAL A 640 15.35 -5.60 6.95
C VAL A 640 14.18 -5.28 7.89
N LYS A 641 14.08 -4.06 8.44
CA LYS A 641 12.91 -3.63 9.24
C LYS A 641 11.64 -3.61 8.39
N HIS A 642 11.71 -3.07 7.17
CA HIS A 642 10.59 -3.01 6.23
C HIS A 642 10.14 -4.42 5.79
N LEU A 643 11.08 -5.26 5.35
CA LEU A 643 10.78 -6.65 4.95
C LEU A 643 10.16 -7.47 6.09
N LYS A 644 10.70 -7.39 7.32
CA LYS A 644 10.14 -8.09 8.49
C LYS A 644 8.82 -7.53 8.98
N ALA A 645 8.48 -6.30 8.65
CA ALA A 645 7.18 -5.72 8.93
C ALA A 645 6.12 -6.15 7.90
N ARG A 646 6.53 -6.34 6.64
CA ARG A 646 5.68 -6.84 5.54
C ARG A 646 5.43 -8.34 5.64
N ASP A 647 6.48 -9.12 5.85
CA ASP A 647 6.42 -10.58 6.03
C ASP A 647 7.49 -11.02 7.03
N ARG A 648 7.05 -11.32 8.25
CA ARG A 648 7.93 -11.77 9.34
C ARG A 648 8.33 -13.24 9.23
N GLU A 649 7.57 -14.05 8.51
CA GLU A 649 7.82 -15.48 8.37
C GLU A 649 8.94 -15.70 7.36
N THR A 650 8.77 -15.20 6.13
CA THR A 650 9.78 -15.30 5.08
C THR A 650 11.08 -14.59 5.44
N PHE A 651 11.00 -13.35 5.95
CA PHE A 651 12.20 -12.54 6.20
C PHE A 651 12.69 -12.58 7.65
N GLY A 652 12.10 -13.39 8.54
CA GLY A 652 12.40 -13.43 9.97
C GLY A 652 13.88 -13.62 10.31
N ASP A 653 14.57 -14.46 9.54
CA ASP A 653 16.00 -14.76 9.68
C ASP A 653 16.93 -13.87 8.81
N LEU A 654 16.38 -12.99 7.97
CA LEU A 654 17.21 -12.05 7.20
C LEU A 654 17.90 -11.07 8.17
N SER A 655 19.22 -10.94 8.05
CA SER A 655 20.02 -10.06 8.92
C SER A 655 20.47 -8.80 8.18
N ALA A 656 20.57 -7.68 8.91
CA ALA A 656 21.07 -6.43 8.34
C ALA A 656 22.54 -6.55 7.86
N THR A 657 23.34 -7.44 8.47
CA THR A 657 24.70 -7.76 8.01
C THR A 657 24.68 -8.50 6.67
N THR A 658 23.73 -9.42 6.47
CA THR A 658 23.55 -10.12 5.19
C THR A 658 23.27 -9.13 4.06
N VAL A 659 22.33 -8.20 4.27
CA VAL A 659 22.00 -7.16 3.28
C VAL A 659 23.13 -6.14 3.11
N GLN A 660 23.85 -5.80 4.18
CA GLN A 660 24.99 -4.88 4.11
C GLN A 660 26.11 -5.40 3.20
N ASN A 661 26.35 -6.72 3.20
CA ASN A 661 27.34 -7.37 2.33
C ASN A 661 26.89 -7.43 0.85
N TRP A 662 25.69 -6.96 0.52
CA TRP A 662 25.20 -6.81 -0.86
C TRP A 662 25.33 -5.38 -1.38
N PHE A 663 25.87 -4.47 -0.59
CA PHE A 663 26.18 -3.12 -1.05
C PHE A 663 27.64 -3.00 -1.51
N ALA A 664 27.84 -2.26 -2.58
CA ALA A 664 29.12 -1.61 -2.88
C ALA A 664 29.02 -0.12 -2.51
N ARG A 665 30.13 0.60 -2.59
CA ARG A 665 30.13 2.06 -2.67
C ARG A 665 30.51 2.47 -4.09
N ASP A 666 29.85 3.48 -4.63
CA ASP A 666 30.31 4.16 -5.83
C ASP A 666 31.51 5.08 -5.53
N GLU A 667 32.03 5.75 -6.56
CA GLU A 667 33.14 6.70 -6.49
C GLU A 667 32.86 7.88 -5.54
N VAL A 668 31.59 8.23 -5.35
CA VAL A 668 31.11 9.30 -4.45
C VAL A 668 30.89 8.76 -3.02
N GLY A 669 31.19 7.49 -2.77
CA GLY A 669 31.02 6.82 -1.48
C GLY A 669 29.58 6.47 -1.13
N VAL A 670 28.62 6.69 -2.03
CA VAL A 670 27.20 6.37 -1.84
C VAL A 670 27.01 4.86 -1.95
N LYS A 671 26.17 4.29 -1.10
CA LYS A 671 25.85 2.85 -1.16
C LYS A 671 24.99 2.57 -2.37
N ILE A 672 25.45 1.65 -3.21
CA ILE A 672 24.71 1.06 -4.34
C ILE A 672 24.61 -0.45 -4.14
N TRP A 673 23.72 -1.12 -4.86
CA TRP A 673 23.74 -2.59 -4.91
C TRP A 673 25.02 -3.05 -5.61
N ASN A 674 25.70 -4.05 -5.05
CA ASN A 674 26.90 -4.61 -5.63
C ASN A 674 26.54 -5.33 -6.95
N PRO A 675 27.12 -4.97 -8.11
CA PRO A 675 26.78 -5.57 -9.40
C PRO A 675 26.88 -7.10 -9.41
N SER A 676 27.92 -7.67 -8.78
CA SER A 676 28.08 -9.13 -8.66
C SER A 676 26.95 -9.82 -7.88
N VAL A 677 26.23 -9.08 -7.03
CA VAL A 677 25.08 -9.60 -6.30
C VAL A 677 23.80 -9.51 -7.11
N LEU A 678 23.62 -8.43 -7.89
CA LEU A 678 22.54 -8.33 -8.88
C LEU A 678 22.64 -9.47 -9.89
N GLU A 679 23.84 -9.67 -10.45
CA GLU A 679 24.11 -10.71 -11.45
C GLU A 679 23.94 -12.12 -10.88
N ALA A 680 24.46 -12.37 -9.67
CA ALA A 680 24.23 -13.65 -9.00
C ALA A 680 22.75 -13.89 -8.61
N ALA A 681 21.90 -12.86 -8.54
CA ALA A 681 20.45 -13.02 -8.35
C ALA A 681 19.71 -13.26 -9.68
N LYS A 682 20.18 -12.68 -10.78
CA LYS A 682 19.68 -12.94 -12.14
C LYS A 682 20.03 -14.37 -12.59
N VAL A 683 21.32 -14.68 -12.69
CA VAL A 683 21.84 -15.93 -13.28
C VAL A 683 21.74 -17.10 -12.30
N ASN A 684 22.24 -16.91 -11.07
CA ASN A 684 22.40 -18.00 -10.10
C ASN A 684 21.28 -18.07 -9.06
N GLY A 685 20.27 -17.19 -9.14
CA GLY A 685 19.22 -17.09 -8.12
C GLY A 685 18.33 -18.33 -8.05
N ASN A 686 18.07 -18.96 -9.21
CA ASN A 686 17.24 -20.17 -9.33
C ASN A 686 18.03 -21.48 -9.20
N ILE A 687 19.37 -21.44 -9.24
CA ILE A 687 20.19 -22.66 -9.13
C ILE A 687 20.07 -23.18 -7.69
N PRO A 688 19.56 -24.41 -7.46
CA PRO A 688 19.56 -25.01 -6.14
C PRO A 688 21.01 -25.13 -5.66
N GLY A 689 21.26 -24.75 -4.41
CA GLY A 689 22.63 -24.79 -3.91
C GLY A 689 23.12 -26.22 -3.74
N HIS A 690 24.45 -26.36 -3.87
CA HIS A 690 25.19 -27.62 -3.91
C HIS A 690 24.64 -28.71 -2.97
N ASP A 691 24.40 -29.88 -3.56
CA ASP A 691 23.71 -31.08 -3.02
C ASP A 691 24.18 -31.56 -1.64
N LYS A 692 25.38 -31.12 -1.22
CA LYS A 692 25.97 -31.36 0.11
C LYS A 692 25.34 -30.46 1.21
N GLY A 693 24.01 -30.27 1.15
CA GLY A 693 23.21 -29.61 2.20
C GLY A 693 23.26 -28.08 2.24
N GLY A 694 23.73 -27.40 1.20
CA GLY A 694 23.86 -25.94 1.17
C GLY A 694 22.76 -25.25 0.37
N ARG A 695 21.93 -24.40 1.02
CA ARG A 695 20.88 -23.55 0.42
C ARG A 695 19.70 -24.29 -0.22
N LYS A 696 18.63 -24.50 0.57
CA LYS A 696 17.29 -24.65 -0.02
C LYS A 696 16.87 -23.32 -0.66
N GLY A 697 16.39 -23.37 -1.91
CA GLY A 697 15.67 -22.25 -2.51
C GLY A 697 14.37 -22.03 -1.74
N ALA A 698 13.96 -20.77 -1.52
CA ALA A 698 12.74 -20.47 -0.77
C ALA A 698 11.47 -21.08 -1.42
N LEU A 699 11.48 -21.22 -2.75
CA LEU A 699 10.42 -21.88 -3.52
C LEU A 699 10.55 -23.42 -3.58
N VAL A 700 11.67 -23.99 -3.12
CA VAL A 700 11.95 -25.45 -3.11
C VAL A 700 11.56 -26.08 -1.77
N SER A 701 11.17 -25.28 -0.77
CA SER A 701 10.94 -25.77 0.61
C SER A 701 9.48 -26.04 0.98
N LEU A 702 8.54 -26.01 0.01
CA LEU A 702 7.11 -26.23 0.25
C LEU A 702 6.58 -27.61 -0.19
N TYR A 703 7.44 -28.46 -0.77
CA TYR A 703 7.17 -29.87 -0.99
C TYR A 703 8.23 -30.71 -0.25
N PRO A 704 7.84 -31.63 0.65
CA PRO A 704 8.73 -32.70 1.09
C PRO A 704 8.92 -33.70 -0.06
N ASN A 705 10.13 -34.29 -0.14
CA ASN A 705 10.31 -35.61 -0.71
C ASN A 705 9.91 -36.65 0.33
#